data_AF-A0A7C5HXX4-F1
#
_entry.id   AF-A0A7C5HXX4-F1
#
_cell.length_a   1.000
_cell.length_b   1.000
_cell.length_c   1.000
_cell.angle_alpha   90.00
_cell.angle_beta   90.00
_cell.angle_gamma   90.00
#
_symmetry.space_group_name_H-M   'P 1'
#
loop_
_entity.id
_entity.type
_entity.pdbx_description
1 polymer ?
#
loop_
_entity_poly.entity_id
_entity_poly.type
_entity_poly.pdbx_seq_one_letter_code
_entity_poly.pdbx_strand_id
1 'polypeptide(L)'
;IKNIYSLGGQNIDAQGFEMKIYYYPPGAGGEAEYGIVDSNNVLHKFIDILNLDTTGDGIVNGSDGTIDLDKGVAVFPMWEPFQPHWFSGYSTTLGNPMVYNELNPDQTEDDYNPFYLGVKSNKVGSTINLGHINIIEGSEKVYVDGVLMKKGIDYDIDYFSGTVRLKGDAASNPNADVKVDFEYQPFFNIDKKSMFGVRADYEFNNNAKVGATFMYEGGSTGKRHVKVGGEPTKIFIGDIDGSIRADLPFVTDLVDMIPLVRTNEKSSVSLSGEVAMNIPNPNATDNGEAYIDDMEAINELLSVGISRSEYDFASHPIGIDSLMADTLVTRITRGNFNWYNPHNEFQKKDIYPDLPTDEGREYVSVLECKLQPISLFPNWGGIMKSFGATAEDFKKKRYLELTIKAEDAELGDTLFIDFGTISEDYYPILHPNNVLNYEDLNQDGVLDVGEDVGLDNVQGTDPVPPKNHDFDDTPDVDDGNDDYIYTAGSSDYSGINGDEVNGRLDTEDLNKNFVLDIRNNYFQYAIDLTNVDPEILISEYNDWMFIRIPLQDSLYFQPLGEGNIAWNYIQSARLWMKTETSDDLVIDIETFELVGNKWAASTIMDTTLHKPADLQPDEAFEVATENNSNNLDYTPPPGSLTGDDDKEKEIEQSLVLNIQHLEPDRYIYAKETFSEKLDLLNYSKVKLWVYAQHATGPPPNASDTETIIFRLGSDTLNYYEYRQSVQVYDDIDSKMTESRWQGITVDFTEFTDLKKSDMPDTTAHLRIVGTPSLGYIKQVAVGLIRPESMETTFSGRIFFDDIRVSDPYSEMGMATRLTL
;
A
#
# COMPACT_ATOMS: atom_id res chain seq x y z
N ILE A 1 -9.52 10.53 -23.43
CA ILE A 1 -10.66 9.61 -23.64
C ILE A 1 -10.38 8.38 -22.78
N LYS A 2 -11.20 8.10 -21.76
CA LYS A 2 -11.04 6.93 -20.87
C LYS A 2 -12.40 6.26 -20.66
N ASN A 3 -12.89 5.55 -21.68
CA ASN A 3 -14.27 5.01 -21.72
C ASN A 3 -14.38 3.49 -21.97
N ILE A 4 -13.25 2.78 -21.98
CA ILE A 4 -13.21 1.32 -22.18
C ILE A 4 -12.72 0.71 -20.88
N TYR A 5 -13.48 -0.23 -20.33
CA TYR A 5 -13.21 -0.86 -19.04
C TYR A 5 -13.18 -2.38 -19.18
N SER A 6 -12.23 -3.03 -18.51
CA SER A 6 -12.09 -4.49 -18.50
C SER A 6 -13.25 -5.15 -17.75
N LEU A 7 -13.74 -6.28 -18.29
CA LEU A 7 -14.72 -7.17 -17.66
C LEU A 7 -14.06 -8.27 -16.80
N GLY A 8 -12.73 -8.26 -16.69
CA GLY A 8 -11.96 -9.23 -15.89
C GLY A 8 -11.59 -10.54 -16.62
N GLY A 9 -11.86 -10.66 -17.92
CA GLY A 9 -11.47 -11.81 -18.73
C GLY A 9 -11.91 -11.68 -20.19
N GLN A 10 -11.31 -12.47 -21.10
CA GLN A 10 -11.62 -12.49 -22.54
C GLN A 10 -12.42 -13.75 -22.91
N ASN A 11 -13.06 -13.75 -24.09
CA ASN A 11 -13.88 -14.85 -24.60
C ASN A 11 -14.95 -15.30 -23.58
N ILE A 12 -15.65 -14.32 -23.00
CA ILE A 12 -16.69 -14.56 -21.99
C ILE A 12 -17.92 -15.17 -22.68
N ASP A 13 -18.48 -16.23 -22.10
CA ASP A 13 -19.73 -16.83 -22.61
C ASP A 13 -20.90 -15.84 -22.41
N ALA A 14 -21.62 -15.57 -23.49
CA ALA A 14 -22.81 -14.72 -23.47
C ALA A 14 -23.93 -15.33 -22.60
N GLN A 15 -23.97 -16.66 -22.45
CA GLN A 15 -25.03 -17.32 -21.70
C GLN A 15 -24.86 -17.11 -20.18
N GLY A 16 -25.70 -16.26 -19.61
CA GLY A 16 -25.68 -15.92 -18.18
C GLY A 16 -24.71 -14.79 -17.82
N PHE A 17 -24.17 -14.09 -18.84
CA PHE A 17 -23.48 -12.83 -18.62
C PHE A 17 -24.46 -11.73 -18.23
N GLU A 18 -24.16 -11.01 -17.15
CA GLU A 18 -24.88 -9.83 -16.68
C GLU A 18 -23.86 -8.86 -16.07
N MET A 19 -23.93 -7.59 -16.47
CA MET A 19 -23.11 -6.53 -15.91
C MET A 19 -23.98 -5.53 -15.15
N LYS A 20 -23.48 -5.07 -14.01
CA LYS A 20 -24.07 -4.00 -13.20
C LYS A 20 -23.02 -2.99 -12.82
N ILE A 21 -23.46 -1.76 -12.57
CA ILE A 21 -22.65 -0.72 -11.95
C ILE A 21 -23.17 -0.49 -10.55
N TYR A 22 -22.25 -0.44 -9.60
CA TYR A 22 -22.53 -0.16 -8.21
C TYR A 22 -21.73 1.04 -7.73
N TYR A 23 -22.33 1.76 -6.79
CA TYR A 23 -21.71 2.81 -6.01
C TYR A 23 -21.87 2.46 -4.54
N TYR A 24 -20.82 2.63 -3.75
CA TYR A 24 -20.89 2.52 -2.31
C TYR A 24 -20.83 3.94 -1.74
N PRO A 25 -21.95 4.47 -1.23
CA PRO A 25 -21.93 5.78 -0.59
C PRO A 25 -20.89 5.82 0.54
N PRO A 26 -20.01 6.82 0.57
CA PRO A 26 -19.14 7.05 1.71
C PRO A 26 -19.95 7.22 3.01
N GLY A 27 -19.41 6.78 4.15
CA GLY A 27 -20.03 6.94 5.48
C GLY A 27 -20.91 5.81 5.96
N ALA A 28 -21.66 5.17 5.07
CA ALA A 28 -22.48 4.04 5.45
C ALA A 28 -21.67 2.75 5.23
N GLY A 29 -21.73 1.79 6.15
CA GLY A 29 -21.59 0.37 5.78
C GLY A 29 -22.75 -0.08 4.87
N GLY A 30 -23.10 0.74 3.87
CA GLY A 30 -24.30 0.73 3.08
C GLY A 30 -24.28 -0.38 2.06
N GLU A 31 -25.47 -0.87 1.73
CA GLU A 31 -25.66 -1.78 0.62
C GLU A 31 -25.25 -1.09 -0.68
N ALA A 32 -24.69 -1.87 -1.62
CA ALA A 32 -24.31 -1.39 -2.93
C ALA A 32 -25.52 -0.73 -3.62
N GLU A 33 -25.42 0.55 -3.95
CA GLU A 33 -26.43 1.25 -4.73
C GLU A 33 -26.22 0.95 -6.21
N TYR A 34 -27.29 0.61 -6.93
CA TYR A 34 -27.26 0.34 -8.37
C TYR A 34 -27.94 1.43 -9.20
N GLY A 35 -28.31 2.55 -8.55
CA GLY A 35 -28.98 3.69 -9.15
C GLY A 35 -29.33 4.77 -8.13
N ILE A 36 -29.85 5.90 -8.62
CA ILE A 36 -30.24 7.06 -7.80
C ILE A 36 -31.76 7.13 -7.72
N VAL A 37 -32.29 7.34 -6.52
CA VAL A 37 -33.72 7.62 -6.31
C VAL A 37 -33.95 9.13 -6.36
N ASP A 38 -34.79 9.60 -7.28
CA ASP A 38 -35.12 11.02 -7.42
C ASP A 38 -36.12 11.52 -6.37
N SER A 39 -36.41 12.82 -6.38
CA SER A 39 -37.36 13.46 -5.44
C SER A 39 -38.81 12.96 -5.56
N ASN A 40 -39.15 12.23 -6.63
CA ASN A 40 -40.44 11.58 -6.82
C ASN A 40 -40.41 10.08 -6.43
N ASN A 41 -39.32 9.63 -5.81
CA ASN A 41 -39.10 8.24 -5.40
C ASN A 41 -39.00 7.26 -6.58
N VAL A 42 -38.50 7.73 -7.74
CA VAL A 42 -38.23 6.89 -8.92
C VAL A 42 -36.75 6.53 -8.95
N LEU A 43 -36.45 5.25 -9.11
CA LEU A 43 -35.08 4.75 -9.23
C LEU A 43 -34.59 4.84 -10.69
N HIS A 44 -33.46 5.52 -10.88
CA HIS A 44 -32.74 5.62 -12.14
C HIS A 44 -31.46 4.79 -12.03
N LYS A 45 -31.35 3.67 -12.75
CA LYS A 45 -30.19 2.79 -12.63
C LYS A 45 -28.95 3.42 -13.28
N PHE A 46 -27.77 3.15 -12.74
CA PHE A 46 -26.52 3.66 -13.32
C PHE A 46 -26.28 3.17 -14.75
N ILE A 47 -26.69 1.93 -15.06
CA ILE A 47 -26.61 1.39 -16.42
C ILE A 47 -27.42 2.19 -17.44
N ASP A 48 -28.53 2.81 -17.00
CA ASP A 48 -29.39 3.64 -17.84
C ASP A 48 -28.81 5.06 -17.96
N ILE A 49 -28.38 5.65 -16.84
CA ILE A 49 -27.75 6.98 -16.80
C ILE A 49 -26.50 7.03 -17.70
N LEU A 50 -25.72 5.95 -17.70
CA LEU A 50 -24.49 5.83 -18.48
C LEU A 50 -24.69 5.21 -19.87
N ASN A 51 -25.95 5.00 -20.28
CA ASN A 51 -26.35 4.50 -21.60
C ASN A 51 -25.70 3.16 -21.99
N LEU A 52 -25.53 2.26 -21.04
CA LEU A 52 -24.96 0.93 -21.30
C LEU A 52 -26.02 -0.07 -21.76
N ASP A 53 -27.25 0.02 -21.27
CA ASP A 53 -28.37 -0.80 -21.76
C ASP A 53 -28.88 -0.23 -23.08
N THR A 54 -28.34 -0.76 -24.17
CA THR A 54 -28.69 -0.37 -25.54
C THR A 54 -29.94 -1.08 -26.05
N THR A 55 -30.35 -2.17 -25.40
CA THR A 55 -31.55 -2.93 -25.76
C THR A 55 -32.81 -2.39 -25.08
N GLY A 56 -32.66 -1.71 -23.94
CA GLY A 56 -33.73 -1.13 -23.13
C GLY A 56 -34.52 -2.18 -22.34
N ASP A 57 -33.94 -3.34 -22.07
CA ASP A 57 -34.59 -4.43 -21.33
C ASP A 57 -34.34 -4.36 -19.80
N GLY A 58 -33.55 -3.38 -19.35
CA GLY A 58 -33.24 -3.08 -17.97
C GLY A 58 -32.08 -3.89 -17.39
N ILE A 59 -31.33 -4.63 -18.22
CA ILE A 59 -30.10 -5.35 -17.88
C ILE A 59 -29.01 -5.03 -18.91
N VAL A 60 -27.73 -5.16 -18.53
CA VAL A 60 -26.63 -5.07 -19.51
C VAL A 60 -26.07 -6.47 -19.70
N ASN A 61 -26.14 -6.99 -20.91
CA ASN A 61 -25.70 -8.34 -21.24
C ASN A 61 -24.95 -8.41 -22.59
N GLY A 62 -24.60 -9.60 -23.06
CA GLY A 62 -23.85 -9.80 -24.31
C GLY A 62 -24.58 -9.38 -25.60
N SER A 63 -25.86 -9.01 -25.52
CA SER A 63 -26.62 -8.47 -26.66
C SER A 63 -26.53 -6.96 -26.78
N ASP A 64 -25.97 -6.28 -25.77
CA ASP A 64 -25.73 -4.85 -25.81
C ASP A 64 -24.51 -4.48 -26.65
N GLY A 65 -24.67 -3.50 -27.53
CA GLY A 65 -23.58 -3.03 -28.40
C GLY A 65 -22.43 -2.35 -27.65
N THR A 66 -22.61 -2.11 -26.36
CA THR A 66 -21.62 -1.56 -25.42
C THR A 66 -20.74 -2.65 -24.78
N ILE A 67 -21.00 -3.93 -25.05
CA ILE A 67 -20.26 -5.06 -24.49
C ILE A 67 -19.55 -5.84 -25.61
N ASP A 68 -18.24 -5.99 -25.50
CA ASP A 68 -17.41 -6.84 -26.36
C ASP A 68 -16.89 -8.02 -25.52
N LEU A 69 -17.62 -9.15 -25.56
CA LEU A 69 -17.31 -10.34 -24.76
C LEU A 69 -16.06 -11.08 -25.25
N ASP A 70 -15.73 -10.97 -26.54
CA ASP A 70 -14.53 -11.59 -27.12
C ASP A 70 -13.28 -10.90 -26.56
N LYS A 71 -13.27 -9.56 -26.59
CA LYS A 71 -12.17 -8.76 -26.01
C LYS A 71 -12.27 -8.57 -24.51
N GLY A 72 -13.39 -8.90 -23.89
CA GLY A 72 -13.56 -8.79 -22.46
C GLY A 72 -13.68 -7.36 -21.95
N VAL A 73 -14.35 -6.47 -22.70
CA VAL A 73 -14.45 -5.04 -22.35
C VAL A 73 -15.87 -4.50 -22.45
N ALA A 74 -16.19 -3.55 -21.56
CA ALA A 74 -17.34 -2.66 -21.69
C ALA A 74 -16.89 -1.32 -22.30
N VAL A 75 -17.57 -0.89 -23.35
CA VAL A 75 -17.32 0.36 -24.07
C VAL A 75 -18.46 1.32 -23.78
N PHE A 76 -18.18 2.32 -22.95
CA PHE A 76 -19.16 3.36 -22.63
C PHE A 76 -19.32 4.29 -23.84
N PRO A 77 -20.55 4.65 -24.22
CA PRO A 77 -20.80 5.58 -25.34
C PRO A 77 -20.40 7.03 -25.02
N MET A 78 -19.97 7.30 -23.78
CA MET A 78 -19.54 8.59 -23.26
C MET A 78 -18.02 8.62 -23.15
N TRP A 79 -17.35 9.73 -23.45
CA TRP A 79 -15.87 9.80 -23.40
C TRP A 79 -15.31 9.71 -21.99
N GLU A 80 -16.09 10.19 -21.01
CA GLU A 80 -15.75 10.27 -19.60
C GLU A 80 -17.01 9.97 -18.76
N PRO A 81 -17.44 8.69 -18.72
CA PRO A 81 -18.75 8.29 -18.19
C PRO A 81 -19.00 8.68 -16.73
N PHE A 82 -17.97 8.80 -15.90
CA PHE A 82 -18.10 9.07 -14.46
C PHE A 82 -17.93 10.54 -14.08
N GLN A 83 -17.93 11.46 -15.04
CA GLN A 83 -17.89 12.90 -14.73
C GLN A 83 -19.16 13.36 -13.97
N PRO A 84 -19.04 14.30 -13.00
CA PRO A 84 -20.18 14.76 -12.19
C PRO A 84 -21.37 15.31 -12.99
N HIS A 85 -21.11 15.92 -14.16
CA HIS A 85 -22.18 16.54 -14.96
C HIS A 85 -23.22 15.52 -15.46
N TRP A 86 -22.86 14.25 -15.66
CA TRP A 86 -23.79 13.20 -16.06
C TRP A 86 -24.81 12.86 -14.98
N PHE A 87 -24.47 13.12 -13.72
CA PHE A 87 -25.32 12.85 -12.57
C PHE A 87 -26.05 14.10 -12.07
N SER A 88 -25.72 15.29 -12.57
CA SER A 88 -26.23 16.59 -12.08
C SER A 88 -27.76 16.74 -12.06
N GLY A 89 -28.49 15.96 -12.88
CA GLY A 89 -29.96 15.89 -12.84
C GLY A 89 -30.54 15.07 -11.68
N TYR A 90 -29.70 14.33 -10.96
CA TYR A 90 -30.06 13.35 -9.93
C TYR A 90 -29.32 13.60 -8.60
N SER A 91 -28.04 13.95 -8.65
CA SER A 91 -27.17 14.21 -7.50
C SER A 91 -26.14 15.30 -7.82
N THR A 92 -25.81 16.13 -6.82
CA THR A 92 -24.76 17.16 -6.90
C THR A 92 -23.41 16.70 -6.37
N THR A 93 -23.34 15.51 -5.76
CA THR A 93 -22.14 14.98 -5.09
C THR A 93 -21.55 13.75 -5.77
N LEU A 94 -22.26 13.17 -6.75
CA LEU A 94 -21.91 11.90 -7.36
C LEU A 94 -21.12 12.10 -8.65
N GLY A 95 -20.10 11.26 -8.85
CA GLY A 95 -19.14 11.34 -9.96
C GLY A 95 -17.70 11.27 -9.45
N ASN A 96 -16.79 10.84 -10.32
CA ASN A 96 -15.38 10.68 -10.02
C ASN A 96 -14.53 11.31 -11.14
N PRO A 97 -14.31 12.63 -11.10
CA PRO A 97 -13.49 13.32 -12.09
C PRO A 97 -12.00 12.93 -12.01
N MET A 98 -11.53 12.45 -10.85
CA MET A 98 -10.13 12.09 -10.62
C MET A 98 -9.64 10.98 -11.56
N VAL A 99 -10.52 10.02 -11.90
CA VAL A 99 -10.22 8.96 -12.89
C VAL A 99 -9.79 9.52 -14.25
N TYR A 100 -10.21 10.74 -14.60
CA TYR A 100 -9.86 11.39 -15.87
C TYR A 100 -8.70 12.36 -15.75
N ASN A 101 -8.61 13.07 -14.63
CA ASN A 101 -7.65 14.15 -14.44
C ASN A 101 -6.30 13.67 -13.88
N GLU A 102 -6.27 12.49 -13.26
CA GLU A 102 -5.06 11.91 -12.68
C GLU A 102 -4.66 10.63 -13.41
N LEU A 103 -3.35 10.39 -13.54
CA LEU A 103 -2.80 9.16 -14.11
C LEU A 103 -2.98 7.99 -13.14
N ASN A 104 -2.63 8.21 -11.87
CA ASN A 104 -2.88 7.32 -10.74
C ASN A 104 -3.60 8.13 -9.64
N PRO A 105 -4.94 8.16 -9.63
CA PRO A 105 -5.67 8.82 -8.56
C PRO A 105 -5.48 8.04 -7.26
N ASP A 106 -5.10 8.74 -6.20
CA ASP A 106 -5.01 8.15 -4.87
C ASP A 106 -6.43 7.78 -4.39
N GLN A 107 -6.68 6.49 -4.20
CA GLN A 107 -7.99 5.97 -3.79
C GLN A 107 -8.34 6.31 -2.33
N THR A 108 -7.38 6.84 -1.59
CA THR A 108 -7.52 7.27 -0.19
C THR A 108 -7.92 8.74 -0.05
N GLU A 109 -7.99 9.49 -1.15
CA GLU A 109 -8.45 10.88 -1.13
C GLU A 109 -9.96 10.98 -0.90
N ASP A 110 -10.36 12.03 -0.18
CA ASP A 110 -11.74 12.17 0.32
C ASP A 110 -12.78 12.38 -0.79
N ASP A 111 -12.36 12.87 -1.96
CA ASP A 111 -13.21 13.07 -3.14
C ASP A 111 -13.19 11.85 -4.10
N TYR A 112 -12.48 10.77 -3.74
CA TYR A 112 -12.47 9.54 -4.54
C TYR A 112 -13.79 8.79 -4.36
N ASN A 113 -14.68 8.94 -5.35
CA ASN A 113 -15.98 8.27 -5.41
C ASN A 113 -15.91 7.03 -6.33
N PRO A 114 -15.54 5.83 -5.84
CA PRO A 114 -15.37 4.67 -6.71
C PRO A 114 -16.72 4.14 -7.22
N PHE A 115 -16.79 3.94 -8.53
CA PHE A 115 -17.82 3.10 -9.16
C PHE A 115 -17.24 1.72 -9.42
N TYR A 116 -18.03 0.69 -9.16
CA TYR A 116 -17.64 -0.71 -9.33
C TYR A 116 -18.43 -1.34 -10.45
N LEU A 117 -17.74 -2.02 -11.37
CA LEU A 117 -18.36 -2.86 -12.38
C LEU A 117 -18.45 -4.27 -11.83
N GLY A 118 -19.66 -4.71 -11.49
CA GLY A 118 -19.90 -6.10 -11.11
C GLY A 118 -20.29 -6.91 -12.34
N VAL A 119 -19.44 -7.87 -12.68
CA VAL A 119 -19.66 -8.79 -13.80
C VAL A 119 -20.03 -10.17 -13.25
N LYS A 120 -21.18 -10.67 -13.68
CA LYS A 120 -21.57 -12.06 -13.51
C LYS A 120 -21.41 -12.73 -14.87
N SER A 121 -20.70 -13.84 -14.93
CA SER A 121 -20.62 -14.68 -16.12
C SER A 121 -20.59 -16.14 -15.73
N ASN A 122 -21.12 -16.99 -16.60
CA ASN A 122 -20.97 -18.43 -16.44
C ASN A 122 -19.70 -18.85 -17.16
N LYS A 123 -18.69 -19.29 -16.40
CA LYS A 123 -17.59 -20.03 -17.00
C LYS A 123 -18.05 -21.46 -17.15
N VAL A 124 -18.28 -21.93 -18.38
CA VAL A 124 -18.47 -23.36 -18.63
C VAL A 124 -17.14 -24.06 -18.38
N GLY A 125 -16.93 -24.45 -17.13
CA GLY A 125 -15.76 -25.18 -16.68
C GLY A 125 -16.23 -26.40 -15.89
N SER A 126 -15.81 -27.59 -16.31
CA SER A 126 -15.93 -28.79 -15.48
C SER A 126 -14.97 -28.76 -14.28
N THR A 127 -14.27 -27.65 -14.06
CA THR A 127 -13.13 -27.53 -13.15
C THR A 127 -13.38 -26.40 -12.18
N ILE A 128 -13.35 -26.72 -10.89
CA ILE A 128 -13.59 -25.83 -9.77
C ILE A 128 -12.28 -25.70 -9.01
N ASN A 129 -11.77 -24.49 -8.88
CA ASN A 129 -10.65 -24.20 -8.00
C ASN A 129 -11.20 -23.90 -6.61
N LEU A 130 -10.71 -24.63 -5.60
CA LEU A 130 -11.13 -24.49 -4.20
C LEU A 130 -10.50 -23.28 -3.49
N GLY A 131 -9.61 -22.55 -4.17
CA GLY A 131 -8.94 -21.35 -3.64
C GLY A 131 -7.82 -21.65 -2.63
N HIS A 132 -7.55 -22.93 -2.36
CA HIS A 132 -6.55 -23.36 -1.39
C HIS A 132 -5.72 -24.51 -1.97
N ILE A 133 -4.41 -24.44 -1.76
CA ILE A 133 -3.50 -25.56 -2.01
C ILE A 133 -3.43 -26.48 -0.77
N ASN A 134 -2.96 -27.71 -0.95
CA ASN A 134 -2.84 -28.72 0.12
C ASN A 134 -4.16 -29.06 0.82
N ILE A 135 -5.15 -29.46 0.04
CA ILE A 135 -6.41 -30.02 0.54
C ILE A 135 -6.11 -31.37 1.22
N ILE A 136 -6.69 -31.60 2.40
CA ILE A 136 -6.52 -32.84 3.14
C ILE A 136 -7.23 -33.97 2.38
N GLU A 137 -6.48 -35.01 2.03
CA GLU A 137 -7.01 -36.13 1.24
C GLU A 137 -8.20 -36.80 1.93
N GLY A 138 -9.34 -36.86 1.22
CA GLY A 138 -10.57 -37.49 1.68
C GLY A 138 -11.47 -36.59 2.55
N SER A 139 -11.08 -35.34 2.78
CA SER A 139 -11.94 -34.35 3.47
C SER A 139 -13.08 -33.84 2.59
N GLU A 140 -12.97 -33.99 1.26
CA GLU A 140 -13.86 -33.34 0.32
C GLU A 140 -15.25 -34.00 0.24
N LYS A 141 -16.29 -33.18 0.20
CA LYS A 141 -17.67 -33.57 -0.12
C LYS A 141 -18.19 -32.64 -1.20
N VAL A 142 -18.35 -33.18 -2.41
CA VAL A 142 -18.84 -32.44 -3.59
C VAL A 142 -20.33 -32.72 -3.76
N TYR A 143 -21.14 -31.67 -3.77
CA TYR A 143 -22.57 -31.72 -4.05
C TYR A 143 -22.88 -30.99 -5.35
N VAL A 144 -23.75 -31.57 -6.17
CA VAL A 144 -24.29 -30.96 -7.40
C VAL A 144 -25.81 -31.01 -7.30
N ASP A 145 -26.47 -29.85 -7.32
CA ASP A 145 -27.91 -29.68 -7.06
C ASP A 145 -28.36 -30.37 -5.76
N GLY A 146 -27.51 -30.31 -4.74
CA GLY A 146 -27.72 -30.95 -3.43
C GLY A 146 -27.48 -32.46 -3.37
N VAL A 147 -27.13 -33.11 -4.50
CA VAL A 147 -26.80 -34.55 -4.54
C VAL A 147 -25.31 -34.75 -4.29
N LEU A 148 -24.96 -35.62 -3.34
CA LEU A 148 -23.55 -35.96 -3.05
C LEU A 148 -22.94 -36.79 -4.20
N MET A 149 -21.88 -36.26 -4.79
CA MET A 149 -21.13 -36.86 -5.90
C MET A 149 -20.10 -37.87 -5.40
N LYS A 150 -19.76 -38.86 -6.24
CA LYS A 150 -18.76 -39.89 -5.93
C LYS A 150 -17.41 -39.60 -6.58
N LYS A 151 -16.36 -39.53 -5.75
CA LYS A 151 -14.97 -39.41 -6.19
C LYS A 151 -14.57 -40.52 -7.16
N GLY A 152 -13.85 -40.18 -8.22
CA GLY A 152 -13.40 -41.06 -9.30
C GLY A 152 -14.45 -41.37 -10.37
N ILE A 153 -15.75 -41.22 -10.06
CA ILE A 153 -16.86 -41.47 -10.98
C ILE A 153 -17.42 -40.15 -11.49
N ASP A 154 -17.93 -39.33 -10.56
CA ASP A 154 -18.64 -38.09 -10.85
C ASP A 154 -17.70 -36.86 -10.78
N TYR A 155 -16.54 -37.00 -10.14
CA TYR A 155 -15.48 -35.99 -10.15
C TYR A 155 -14.10 -36.58 -9.83
N ASP A 156 -13.02 -35.88 -10.18
CA ASP A 156 -11.67 -36.05 -9.64
C ASP A 156 -11.26 -34.82 -8.81
N ILE A 157 -10.27 -34.95 -7.95
CA ILE A 157 -9.68 -33.84 -7.21
C ILE A 157 -8.14 -33.95 -7.24
N ASP A 158 -7.47 -32.83 -7.50
CA ASP A 158 -6.06 -32.63 -7.24
C ASP A 158 -5.92 -31.97 -5.86
N TYR A 159 -5.40 -32.72 -4.90
CA TYR A 159 -5.25 -32.26 -3.53
C TYR A 159 -4.13 -31.23 -3.35
N PHE A 160 -3.13 -31.24 -4.23
CA PHE A 160 -2.04 -30.28 -4.13
C PHE A 160 -2.50 -28.91 -4.62
N SER A 161 -3.11 -28.86 -5.82
CA SER A 161 -3.58 -27.60 -6.41
C SER A 161 -4.97 -27.18 -5.94
N GLY A 162 -5.68 -28.02 -5.19
CA GLY A 162 -7.06 -27.77 -4.75
C GLY A 162 -8.05 -27.65 -5.89
N THR A 163 -7.91 -28.48 -6.91
CA THR A 163 -8.73 -28.40 -8.12
C THR A 163 -9.64 -29.61 -8.25
N VAL A 164 -10.96 -29.39 -8.23
CA VAL A 164 -11.98 -30.42 -8.45
C VAL A 164 -12.41 -30.41 -9.91
N ARG A 165 -12.43 -31.57 -10.56
CA ARG A 165 -12.90 -31.74 -11.94
C ARG A 165 -14.14 -32.64 -11.98
N LEU A 166 -15.31 -32.07 -12.22
CA LEU A 166 -16.57 -32.78 -12.44
C LEU A 166 -16.52 -33.63 -13.73
N LYS A 167 -17.25 -34.74 -13.73
CA LYS A 167 -17.33 -35.74 -14.80
C LYS A 167 -18.79 -36.11 -15.13
N GLY A 168 -18.99 -36.61 -16.35
CA GLY A 168 -20.27 -37.20 -16.76
C GLY A 168 -21.43 -36.21 -16.67
N ASP A 169 -22.59 -36.70 -16.22
CA ASP A 169 -23.82 -35.91 -16.10
C ASP A 169 -23.66 -34.75 -15.11
N ALA A 170 -22.81 -34.89 -14.08
CA ALA A 170 -22.50 -33.83 -13.12
C ALA A 170 -21.76 -32.64 -13.73
N ALA A 171 -21.08 -32.83 -14.87
CA ALA A 171 -20.42 -31.76 -15.63
C ALA A 171 -21.28 -31.20 -16.77
N SER A 172 -22.50 -31.73 -16.98
CA SER A 172 -23.31 -31.44 -18.18
C SER A 172 -24.30 -30.29 -18.02
N ASN A 173 -24.64 -29.93 -16.79
CA ASN A 173 -25.58 -28.84 -16.50
C ASN A 173 -24.83 -27.56 -16.11
N PRO A 174 -24.79 -26.52 -16.98
CA PRO A 174 -24.11 -25.27 -16.69
C PRO A 174 -24.79 -24.42 -15.61
N ASN A 175 -26.02 -24.75 -15.20
CA ASN A 175 -26.76 -24.05 -14.14
C ASN A 175 -26.81 -24.84 -12.82
N ALA A 176 -26.06 -25.93 -12.69
CA ALA A 176 -26.09 -26.73 -11.47
C ALA A 176 -25.45 -25.97 -10.30
N ASP A 177 -26.10 -26.01 -9.14
CA ASP A 177 -25.52 -25.46 -7.91
C ASP A 177 -24.47 -26.44 -7.38
N VAL A 178 -23.21 -26.01 -7.34
CA VAL A 178 -22.09 -26.86 -6.90
C VAL A 178 -21.55 -26.36 -5.58
N LYS A 179 -21.63 -27.21 -4.56
CA LYS A 179 -21.07 -26.95 -3.23
C LYS A 179 -19.96 -27.96 -2.94
N VAL A 180 -18.80 -27.48 -2.50
CA VAL A 180 -17.69 -28.35 -2.06
C VAL A 180 -17.33 -28.00 -0.62
N ASP A 181 -17.51 -28.94 0.30
CA ASP A 181 -16.96 -28.86 1.66
C ASP A 181 -15.60 -29.57 1.66
N PHE A 182 -14.56 -28.99 2.26
CA PHE A 182 -13.22 -29.59 2.36
C PHE A 182 -12.42 -29.01 3.52
N GLU A 183 -11.34 -29.69 3.91
CA GLU A 183 -10.34 -29.19 4.87
C GLU A 183 -8.99 -29.03 4.14
N TYR A 184 -8.16 -28.07 4.55
CA TYR A 184 -6.85 -27.84 3.95
C TYR A 184 -5.79 -27.51 5.00
N GLN A 185 -4.52 -27.78 4.68
CA GLN A 185 -3.39 -27.45 5.53
C GLN A 185 -2.66 -26.22 4.98
N PRO A 186 -2.79 -25.04 5.62
CA PRO A 186 -2.02 -23.87 5.22
C PRO A 186 -0.51 -24.12 5.37
N PHE A 187 0.28 -23.63 4.40
CA PHE A 187 1.74 -23.79 4.39
C PHE A 187 2.43 -22.98 5.49
N PHE A 188 1.87 -21.82 5.83
CA PHE A 188 2.31 -20.94 6.92
C PHE A 188 1.10 -20.53 7.76
N ASN A 189 1.14 -20.82 9.06
CA ASN A 189 0.25 -20.20 10.04
C ASN A 189 1.08 -19.87 11.28
N ILE A 190 1.28 -18.57 11.53
CA ILE A 190 2.06 -18.09 12.68
C ILE A 190 1.26 -18.28 13.97
N ASP A 191 -0.07 -18.24 13.89
CA ASP A 191 -0.95 -18.34 15.04
C ASP A 191 -1.23 -19.79 15.43
N LYS A 192 -1.12 -20.08 16.72
CA LYS A 192 -1.38 -21.42 17.26
C LYS A 192 -2.85 -21.52 17.62
N LYS A 193 -3.58 -22.42 16.96
CA LYS A 193 -4.96 -22.78 17.31
C LYS A 193 -5.00 -24.17 17.92
N SER A 194 -5.72 -24.34 19.03
CA SER A 194 -5.94 -25.61 19.69
C SER A 194 -7.42 -25.82 19.94
N MET A 195 -7.95 -26.98 19.58
CA MET A 195 -9.35 -27.35 19.82
C MET A 195 -9.43 -28.63 20.65
N PHE A 196 -10.29 -28.61 21.67
CA PHE A 196 -10.57 -29.74 22.55
C PHE A 196 -12.08 -29.92 22.62
N GLY A 197 -12.56 -31.15 22.48
CA GLY A 197 -13.99 -31.43 22.54
C GLY A 197 -14.30 -32.80 23.09
N VAL A 198 -15.49 -32.93 23.68
CA VAL A 198 -16.07 -34.21 24.10
C VAL A 198 -17.51 -34.27 23.63
N ARG A 199 -17.92 -35.43 23.12
CA ARG A 199 -19.30 -35.73 22.77
C ARG A 199 -19.75 -37.00 23.47
N ALA A 200 -20.97 -36.99 24.00
CA ALA A 200 -21.62 -38.15 24.58
C ALA A 200 -22.96 -38.40 23.89
N ASP A 201 -23.13 -39.61 23.35
CA ASP A 201 -24.37 -40.06 22.72
C ASP A 201 -24.99 -41.18 23.55
N TYR A 202 -26.30 -41.10 23.78
CA TYR A 202 -27.11 -42.12 24.42
C TYR A 202 -28.26 -42.56 23.52
N GLU A 203 -28.20 -43.81 23.07
CA GLU A 203 -29.23 -44.44 22.26
C GLU A 203 -30.24 -45.16 23.18
N PHE A 204 -31.46 -44.64 23.27
CA PHE A 204 -32.53 -45.29 24.03
C PHE A 204 -33.00 -46.57 23.33
N ASN A 205 -33.01 -46.57 22.00
CA ASN A 205 -33.29 -47.70 21.12
C ASN A 205 -32.87 -47.34 19.68
N ASN A 206 -33.07 -48.25 18.72
CA ASN A 206 -32.73 -48.06 17.30
C ASN A 206 -33.39 -46.84 16.62
N ASN A 207 -34.37 -46.23 17.27
CA ASN A 207 -35.21 -45.17 16.73
C ASN A 207 -35.16 -43.89 17.57
N ALA A 208 -34.44 -43.85 18.70
CA ALA A 208 -34.42 -42.69 19.59
C ALA A 208 -33.03 -42.52 20.21
N LYS A 209 -32.44 -41.34 20.05
CA LYS A 209 -31.14 -40.97 20.62
C LYS A 209 -31.13 -39.54 21.15
N VAL A 210 -30.25 -39.29 22.11
CA VAL A 210 -29.88 -37.96 22.59
C VAL A 210 -28.36 -37.85 22.61
N GLY A 211 -27.84 -36.70 22.19
CA GLY A 211 -26.44 -36.35 22.20
C GLY A 211 -26.20 -35.07 23.00
N ALA A 212 -24.97 -34.93 23.50
CA ALA A 212 -24.48 -33.67 24.04
C ALA A 212 -23.02 -33.48 23.64
N THR A 213 -22.65 -32.28 23.19
CA THR A 213 -21.28 -31.92 22.84
C THR A 213 -20.81 -30.75 23.71
N PHE A 214 -19.52 -30.76 24.06
CA PHE A 214 -18.82 -29.64 24.66
C PHE A 214 -17.49 -29.46 23.93
N MET A 215 -17.20 -28.25 23.47
CA MET A 215 -15.96 -27.91 22.77
C MET A 215 -15.36 -26.59 23.27
N TYR A 216 -14.05 -26.52 23.26
CA TYR A 216 -13.26 -25.33 23.52
C TYR A 216 -12.21 -25.18 22.42
N GLU A 217 -12.19 -24.03 21.77
CA GLU A 217 -11.15 -23.62 20.84
C GLU A 217 -10.40 -22.42 21.44
N GLY A 218 -9.07 -22.45 21.40
CA GLY A 218 -8.24 -21.35 21.85
C GLY A 218 -7.11 -21.06 20.87
N GLY A 219 -7.05 -19.81 20.43
CA GLY A 219 -5.93 -19.21 19.72
C GLY A 219 -4.95 -18.50 20.65
N SER A 220 -3.69 -18.44 20.25
CA SER A 220 -2.69 -17.54 20.81
C SER A 220 -1.77 -17.02 19.70
N THR A 221 -1.20 -15.83 19.92
CA THR A 221 -0.23 -15.23 19.00
C THR A 221 1.08 -14.92 19.73
N GLY A 222 2.19 -14.95 19.00
CA GLY A 222 3.51 -14.54 19.49
C GLY A 222 3.80 -13.06 19.26
N LYS A 223 2.91 -12.35 18.56
CA LYS A 223 3.02 -10.92 18.33
C LYS A 223 2.65 -10.14 19.59
N ARG A 224 3.45 -9.12 19.90
CA ARG A 224 3.17 -8.19 20.99
C ARG A 224 2.07 -7.19 20.61
N HIS A 225 2.27 -6.47 19.50
CA HIS A 225 1.28 -5.55 18.94
C HIS A 225 0.45 -6.30 17.90
N VAL A 226 -0.73 -6.73 18.33
CA VAL A 226 -1.69 -7.43 17.47
C VAL A 226 -2.59 -6.40 16.83
N LYS A 227 -2.54 -6.27 15.50
CA LYS A 227 -3.39 -5.33 14.76
C LYS A 227 -4.84 -5.81 14.72
N VAL A 228 -5.79 -4.87 14.61
CA VAL A 228 -7.22 -5.17 14.45
C VAL A 228 -7.45 -6.06 13.23
N GLY A 229 -8.26 -7.11 13.39
CA GLY A 229 -8.52 -8.16 12.39
C GLY A 229 -7.56 -9.35 12.47
N GLY A 230 -6.45 -9.23 13.20
CA GLY A 230 -5.45 -10.29 13.41
C GLY A 230 -5.53 -10.96 14.79
N GLU A 231 -6.60 -10.76 15.54
CA GLU A 231 -6.67 -11.16 16.95
C GLU A 231 -6.81 -12.68 17.13
N PRO A 232 -6.11 -13.27 18.11
CA PRO A 232 -6.39 -14.64 18.51
C PRO A 232 -7.77 -14.68 19.19
N THR A 233 -8.60 -15.68 18.85
CA THR A 233 -9.93 -15.86 19.43
C THR A 233 -9.95 -17.05 20.38
N LYS A 234 -10.89 -17.04 21.34
CA LYS A 234 -11.23 -18.22 22.16
C LYS A 234 -12.74 -18.44 22.07
N ILE A 235 -13.18 -19.67 21.87
CA ILE A 235 -14.62 -19.97 21.75
C ILE A 235 -14.94 -21.21 22.59
N PHE A 236 -15.99 -21.10 23.40
CA PHE A 236 -16.62 -22.24 24.05
C PHE A 236 -17.94 -22.57 23.32
N ILE A 237 -18.18 -23.84 23.02
CA ILE A 237 -19.41 -24.32 22.37
C ILE A 237 -19.98 -25.47 23.19
N GLY A 238 -21.29 -25.48 23.38
CA GLY A 238 -22.00 -26.62 23.96
C GLY A 238 -23.34 -26.85 23.28
N ASP A 239 -23.70 -28.11 23.04
CA ASP A 239 -25.00 -28.46 22.48
C ASP A 239 -25.64 -29.68 23.16
N ILE A 240 -26.96 -29.75 23.03
CA ILE A 240 -27.77 -30.93 23.31
C ILE A 240 -28.66 -31.18 22.09
N ASP A 241 -28.53 -32.35 21.48
CA ASP A 241 -29.31 -32.76 20.33
C ASP A 241 -30.08 -34.05 20.60
N GLY A 242 -31.17 -34.28 19.87
CA GLY A 242 -31.95 -35.49 19.97
C GLY A 242 -32.70 -35.79 18.70
N SER A 243 -32.98 -37.08 18.46
CA SER A 243 -33.79 -37.50 17.33
C SER A 243 -34.65 -38.71 17.67
N ILE A 244 -35.87 -38.73 17.15
CA ILE A 244 -36.84 -39.81 17.27
C ILE A 244 -37.41 -40.12 15.88
N ARG A 245 -37.33 -41.38 15.47
CA ARG A 245 -37.90 -41.91 14.22
C ARG A 245 -39.08 -42.83 14.53
N ALA A 246 -40.20 -42.61 13.85
CA ALA A 246 -41.34 -43.51 13.90
C ALA A 246 -41.65 -44.03 12.50
N ASP A 247 -41.67 -45.35 12.35
CA ASP A 247 -42.20 -45.96 11.12
C ASP A 247 -43.73 -45.78 11.10
N LEU A 248 -44.27 -45.38 9.95
CA LEU A 248 -45.71 -45.15 9.74
C LEU A 248 -46.25 -46.12 8.68
N PRO A 249 -46.47 -47.41 9.02
CA PRO A 249 -46.98 -48.40 8.07
C PRO A 249 -48.29 -47.96 7.42
N PHE A 250 -49.18 -47.32 8.18
CA PHE A 250 -50.47 -46.84 7.66
C PHE A 250 -50.33 -45.83 6.51
N VAL A 251 -49.24 -45.03 6.48
CA VAL A 251 -48.96 -44.09 5.38
C VAL A 251 -48.50 -44.87 4.15
N THR A 252 -47.67 -45.88 4.35
CA THR A 252 -47.24 -46.82 3.29
C THR A 252 -48.45 -47.49 2.67
N ASP A 253 -49.35 -48.02 3.51
CA ASP A 253 -50.58 -48.68 3.09
C ASP A 253 -51.52 -47.72 2.34
N LEU A 254 -51.64 -46.46 2.79
CA LEU A 254 -52.44 -45.43 2.10
C LEU A 254 -51.86 -45.09 0.71
N VAL A 255 -50.54 -45.05 0.57
CA VAL A 255 -49.88 -44.81 -0.73
C VAL A 255 -50.08 -46.02 -1.66
N ASP A 256 -50.04 -47.24 -1.13
CA ASP A 256 -50.33 -48.47 -1.88
C ASP A 256 -51.79 -48.60 -2.34
N MET A 257 -52.71 -47.84 -1.74
CA MET A 257 -54.10 -47.77 -2.21
C MET A 257 -54.25 -46.92 -3.49
N ILE A 258 -53.23 -46.16 -3.90
CA ILE A 258 -53.25 -45.37 -5.14
C ILE A 258 -53.09 -46.34 -6.33
N PRO A 259 -54.07 -46.40 -7.26
CA PRO A 259 -53.99 -47.30 -8.41
C PRO A 259 -52.71 -47.08 -9.22
N LEU A 260 -52.05 -48.18 -9.62
CA LEU A 260 -50.78 -48.22 -10.37
C LEU A 260 -49.50 -47.87 -9.56
N VAL A 261 -49.60 -47.57 -8.26
CA VAL A 261 -48.45 -47.38 -7.36
C VAL A 261 -48.26 -48.63 -6.49
N ARG A 262 -47.02 -49.06 -6.29
CA ARG A 262 -46.64 -50.11 -5.31
C ARG A 262 -45.35 -49.70 -4.62
N THR A 263 -45.40 -49.61 -3.30
CA THR A 263 -44.26 -49.23 -2.47
C THR A 263 -43.68 -50.46 -1.78
N ASN A 264 -42.36 -50.61 -1.84
CA ASN A 264 -41.64 -51.69 -1.15
C ASN A 264 -40.90 -51.17 0.11
N GLU A 265 -40.80 -49.85 0.24
CA GLU A 265 -40.09 -49.17 1.32
C GLU A 265 -41.06 -48.63 2.36
N LYS A 266 -40.70 -48.72 3.63
CA LYS A 266 -41.55 -48.23 4.72
C LYS A 266 -41.54 -46.70 4.78
N SER A 267 -42.72 -46.11 4.90
CA SER A 267 -42.85 -44.71 5.31
C SER A 267 -42.38 -44.54 6.75
N SER A 268 -41.64 -43.47 7.03
CA SER A 268 -41.22 -43.09 8.38
C SER A 268 -41.24 -41.58 8.53
N VAL A 269 -41.45 -41.12 9.76
CA VAL A 269 -41.29 -39.73 10.16
C VAL A 269 -40.13 -39.64 11.15
N SER A 270 -39.33 -38.57 11.09
CA SER A 270 -38.21 -38.36 12.00
C SER A 270 -38.23 -36.96 12.56
N LEU A 271 -38.48 -36.82 13.86
CA LEU A 271 -38.35 -35.55 14.55
C LEU A 271 -36.93 -35.45 15.14
N SER A 272 -36.19 -34.43 14.77
CA SER A 272 -34.92 -34.06 15.43
C SER A 272 -34.98 -32.65 16.00
N GLY A 273 -34.29 -32.45 17.10
CA GLY A 273 -34.18 -31.16 17.78
C GLY A 273 -32.77 -30.94 18.31
N GLU A 274 -32.34 -29.70 18.36
CA GLU A 274 -31.02 -29.30 18.87
C GLU A 274 -31.12 -27.94 19.54
N VAL A 275 -30.42 -27.81 20.68
CA VAL A 275 -30.20 -26.54 21.37
C VAL A 275 -28.69 -26.41 21.58
N ALA A 276 -28.11 -25.35 21.02
CA ALA A 276 -26.69 -25.06 21.11
C ALA A 276 -26.47 -23.69 21.74
N MET A 277 -25.34 -23.53 22.42
CA MET A 277 -24.84 -22.26 22.94
C MET A 277 -23.37 -22.08 22.54
N ASN A 278 -22.96 -20.84 22.36
CA ASN A 278 -21.56 -20.46 22.24
C ASN A 278 -21.23 -19.25 23.12
N ILE A 279 -19.99 -19.19 23.59
CA ILE A 279 -19.43 -18.04 24.31
C ILE A 279 -18.11 -17.69 23.62
N PRO A 280 -18.11 -16.70 22.72
CA PRO A 280 -16.91 -16.23 22.06
C PRO A 280 -16.20 -15.18 22.93
N ASN A 281 -14.87 -15.28 23.00
CA ASN A 281 -13.99 -14.16 23.29
C ASN A 281 -13.26 -13.80 21.99
N PRO A 282 -13.64 -12.69 21.33
CA PRO A 282 -13.07 -12.31 20.03
C PRO A 282 -11.63 -11.78 20.13
N ASN A 283 -11.14 -11.44 21.33
CA ASN A 283 -9.75 -11.04 21.51
C ASN A 283 -9.15 -11.69 22.78
N ALA A 284 -8.27 -12.65 22.55
CA ALA A 284 -7.62 -13.47 23.55
C ALA A 284 -6.21 -13.01 23.94
N THR A 285 -5.78 -11.80 23.53
CA THR A 285 -4.52 -11.18 24.00
C THR A 285 -4.57 -10.93 25.51
N ASP A 286 -3.41 -10.76 26.14
CA ASP A 286 -3.32 -10.65 27.60
C ASP A 286 -4.11 -9.47 28.17
N ASN A 287 -4.19 -8.36 27.43
CA ASN A 287 -4.94 -7.17 27.82
C ASN A 287 -6.32 -7.07 27.15
N GLY A 288 -6.68 -7.98 26.24
CA GLY A 288 -7.87 -7.85 25.41
C GLY A 288 -7.82 -6.60 24.51
N GLU A 289 -6.61 -6.21 24.09
CA GLU A 289 -6.37 -5.02 23.26
C GLU A 289 -5.91 -5.45 21.86
N ALA A 290 -6.23 -4.62 20.86
CA ALA A 290 -5.74 -4.74 19.49
C ALA A 290 -5.44 -3.34 18.95
N TYR A 291 -4.41 -3.23 18.12
CA TYR A 291 -3.88 -1.96 17.64
C TYR A 291 -4.54 -1.58 16.32
N ILE A 292 -5.08 -0.36 16.27
CA ILE A 292 -5.39 0.30 15.01
C ILE A 292 -4.06 0.71 14.38
N ASP A 293 -3.27 1.48 15.14
CA ASP A 293 -1.89 1.81 14.80
C ASP A 293 -1.04 1.87 16.09
N ASP A 294 0.18 1.35 16.03
CA ASP A 294 1.14 1.27 17.13
C ASP A 294 2.34 2.22 16.92
N MET A 295 2.30 3.06 15.89
CA MET A 295 3.29 4.09 15.57
C MET A 295 4.70 3.60 15.21
N GLU A 296 4.94 2.29 15.23
CA GLU A 296 6.24 1.70 14.93
C GLU A 296 6.61 1.75 13.44
N ALA A 297 5.62 1.72 12.55
CA ALA A 297 5.81 1.71 11.09
C ALA A 297 5.24 2.96 10.41
N ILE A 298 5.43 4.14 11.03
CA ILE A 298 4.97 5.42 10.46
C ILE A 298 5.80 5.83 9.24
N ASN A 299 7.12 5.65 9.29
CA ASN A 299 8.00 6.08 8.22
C ASN A 299 7.86 5.17 7.00
N GLU A 300 7.47 5.76 5.86
CA GLU A 300 7.38 5.06 4.60
C GLU A 300 8.64 5.31 3.78
N LEU A 301 9.61 4.42 3.92
CA LEU A 301 10.85 4.46 3.17
C LEU A 301 10.65 3.87 1.78
N LEU A 302 11.09 4.60 0.76
CA LEU A 302 11.31 4.07 -0.58
C LEU A 302 12.80 4.21 -0.87
N SER A 303 13.52 3.08 -0.89
CA SER A 303 14.91 3.09 -1.30
C SER A 303 15.00 3.32 -2.81
N VAL A 304 15.83 4.29 -3.22
CA VAL A 304 16.19 4.48 -4.63
C VAL A 304 17.25 3.44 -5.03
N GLY A 305 17.86 2.77 -4.07
CA GLY A 305 18.79 1.67 -4.26
C GLY A 305 20.23 2.16 -4.36
N ILE A 306 21.13 1.34 -3.83
CA ILE A 306 22.58 1.57 -3.86
C ILE A 306 23.30 0.37 -4.48
N SER A 307 22.59 -0.57 -5.09
CA SER A 307 23.24 -1.73 -5.70
C SER A 307 23.62 -1.41 -7.14
N ARG A 308 24.86 -1.71 -7.54
CA ARG A 308 25.37 -1.50 -8.91
C ARG A 308 24.40 -2.00 -9.98
N SER A 309 23.83 -3.19 -9.77
CA SER A 309 22.97 -3.87 -10.72
C SER A 309 21.58 -3.28 -10.87
N GLU A 310 21.22 -2.26 -10.08
CA GLU A 310 19.95 -1.55 -10.20
C GLU A 310 20.01 -0.39 -11.20
N TYR A 311 21.20 -0.06 -11.68
CA TYR A 311 21.47 1.13 -12.46
C TYR A 311 22.11 0.79 -13.80
N ASP A 312 21.75 1.59 -14.79
CA ASP A 312 22.29 1.63 -16.14
C ASP A 312 22.92 3.01 -16.37
N PHE A 313 23.61 3.18 -17.50
CA PHE A 313 24.15 4.49 -17.86
C PHE A 313 23.05 5.55 -17.97
N ALA A 314 23.31 6.76 -17.51
CA ALA A 314 22.38 7.88 -17.65
C ALA A 314 22.21 8.35 -19.11
N SER A 315 20.99 8.71 -19.51
CA SER A 315 20.76 9.49 -20.73
C SER A 315 21.17 10.95 -20.55
N HIS A 316 21.30 11.66 -21.67
CA HIS A 316 21.76 13.05 -21.69
C HIS A 316 20.80 13.99 -20.94
N PRO A 317 21.26 14.74 -19.91
CA PRO A 317 20.40 15.70 -19.20
C PRO A 317 19.97 16.90 -20.06
N ILE A 318 18.79 17.45 -19.78
CA ILE A 318 18.34 18.72 -20.38
C ILE A 318 19.28 19.84 -19.93
N GLY A 319 19.70 20.69 -20.88
CA GLY A 319 20.34 21.97 -20.58
C GLY A 319 21.87 21.91 -20.43
N ILE A 320 22.50 20.75 -20.53
CA ILE A 320 23.97 20.64 -20.53
C ILE A 320 24.59 21.06 -21.87
N ASP A 321 23.82 21.05 -22.96
CA ASP A 321 24.19 21.60 -24.26
C ASP A 321 23.68 23.04 -24.44
N SER A 322 24.55 24.03 -24.26
CA SER A 322 24.25 25.42 -24.63
C SER A 322 24.51 25.62 -26.14
N LEU A 323 23.45 25.58 -26.94
CA LEU A 323 23.44 26.06 -28.33
C LEU A 323 23.54 27.60 -28.35
N MET A 324 24.76 28.13 -28.29
CA MET A 324 25.03 29.50 -28.74
C MET A 324 25.41 29.46 -30.21
N ALA A 325 24.63 30.21 -31.01
CA ALA A 325 24.78 30.31 -32.45
C ALA A 325 26.24 30.59 -32.90
N ASP A 326 26.74 29.72 -33.78
CA ASP A 326 27.80 29.98 -34.77
C ASP A 326 29.24 30.26 -34.28
N THR A 327 29.60 30.24 -33.00
CA THR A 327 31.04 30.21 -32.63
C THR A 327 31.32 29.81 -31.18
N LEU A 328 32.19 28.80 -31.00
CA LEU A 328 32.75 28.28 -29.74
C LEU A 328 31.73 27.60 -28.81
N VAL A 329 31.66 26.27 -28.92
CA VAL A 329 30.78 25.41 -28.13
C VAL A 329 31.34 25.27 -26.71
N THR A 330 30.59 25.68 -25.69
CA THR A 330 30.73 25.13 -24.32
C THR A 330 30.05 23.77 -24.33
N ARG A 331 30.73 22.77 -24.86
CA ARG A 331 30.27 21.37 -24.88
C ARG A 331 30.63 20.76 -23.53
N ILE A 332 29.65 20.55 -22.65
CA ILE A 332 29.87 19.70 -21.49
C ILE A 332 30.01 18.29 -22.05
N THR A 333 31.19 17.67 -21.84
CA THR A 333 31.54 16.40 -22.47
C THR A 333 31.20 15.26 -21.51
N ARG A 334 30.72 14.11 -22.01
CA ARG A 334 30.57 12.95 -21.13
C ARG A 334 31.97 12.39 -20.82
N GLY A 335 32.34 12.33 -19.54
CA GLY A 335 33.60 11.73 -19.11
C GLY A 335 33.51 10.20 -19.01
N ASN A 336 34.62 9.55 -18.68
CA ASN A 336 34.60 8.12 -18.39
C ASN A 336 33.96 7.94 -17.01
N PHE A 337 32.83 7.24 -16.96
CA PHE A 337 32.05 7.07 -15.75
C PHE A 337 31.98 5.60 -15.37
N ASN A 338 32.19 5.30 -14.09
CA ASN A 338 32.20 3.93 -13.55
C ASN A 338 31.46 3.90 -12.21
N TRP A 339 30.68 2.86 -11.92
CA TRP A 339 29.96 2.71 -10.65
C TRP A 339 29.96 1.28 -10.12
N TYR A 340 30.16 1.11 -8.82
CA TYR A 340 30.26 -0.22 -8.21
C TYR A 340 30.01 -0.22 -6.71
N ASN A 341 29.83 -1.42 -6.15
CA ASN A 341 29.83 -1.61 -4.71
C ASN A 341 31.19 -2.19 -4.27
N PRO A 342 32.07 -1.41 -3.61
CA PRO A 342 33.33 -1.94 -3.12
C PRO A 342 33.10 -2.97 -2.01
N HIS A 343 33.92 -4.02 -2.00
CA HIS A 343 33.76 -5.14 -1.08
C HIS A 343 34.44 -4.88 0.29
N ASN A 344 33.63 -4.76 1.35
CA ASN A 344 34.06 -4.61 2.75
C ASN A 344 35.04 -3.44 2.98
N GLU A 345 34.76 -2.30 2.36
CA GLU A 345 35.60 -1.11 2.49
C GLU A 345 35.22 -0.26 3.70
N PHE A 346 33.92 -0.02 3.90
CA PHE A 346 33.40 0.89 4.91
C PHE A 346 32.72 0.14 6.06
N GLN A 347 33.03 0.51 7.30
CA GLN A 347 32.35 0.01 8.49
C GLN A 347 31.32 1.03 8.97
N LYS A 348 30.25 0.57 9.64
CA LYS A 348 29.20 1.46 10.19
C LYS A 348 29.77 2.59 11.06
N LYS A 349 30.79 2.31 11.87
CA LYS A 349 31.44 3.32 12.73
C LYS A 349 32.13 4.44 11.96
N ASP A 350 32.46 4.23 10.68
CA ASP A 350 33.15 5.23 9.86
C ASP A 350 32.17 6.32 9.44
N ILE A 351 30.86 6.01 9.44
CA ILE A 351 29.73 6.85 9.03
C ILE A 351 28.94 7.35 10.25
N TYR A 352 28.69 6.48 11.23
CA TYR A 352 27.87 6.78 12.40
C TYR A 352 28.70 6.82 13.70
N PRO A 353 28.77 7.97 14.40
CA PRO A 353 29.70 8.18 15.51
C PRO A 353 29.34 7.48 16.83
N ASP A 354 28.08 7.07 17.03
CA ASP A 354 27.54 6.64 18.34
C ASP A 354 27.07 5.17 18.39
N LEU A 355 27.65 4.30 17.56
CA LEU A 355 27.26 2.89 17.54
C LEU A 355 27.99 2.03 18.60
N PRO A 356 27.31 1.04 19.21
CA PRO A 356 27.96 0.03 20.04
C PRO A 356 29.12 -0.66 19.29
N THR A 357 30.20 -1.01 20.01
CA THR A 357 31.45 -1.54 19.42
C THR A 357 31.26 -2.74 18.47
N ASP A 358 30.27 -3.60 18.76
CA ASP A 358 30.01 -4.77 17.93
C ASP A 358 29.27 -4.39 16.64
N GLU A 359 28.27 -3.52 16.72
CA GLU A 359 27.55 -2.99 15.58
C GLU A 359 28.43 -2.10 14.69
N GLY A 360 29.26 -1.24 15.29
CA GLY A 360 30.14 -0.35 14.56
C GLY A 360 31.21 -1.06 13.71
N ARG A 361 31.48 -2.36 13.96
CA ARG A 361 32.43 -3.18 13.17
C ARG A 361 31.78 -3.89 11.98
N GLU A 362 30.47 -3.81 11.83
CA GLU A 362 29.76 -4.35 10.68
C GLU A 362 30.10 -3.52 9.43
N TYR A 363 30.34 -4.21 8.31
CA TYR A 363 30.55 -3.55 7.02
C TYR A 363 29.21 -3.12 6.44
N VAL A 364 29.19 -1.96 5.80
CA VAL A 364 28.04 -1.44 5.05
C VAL A 364 28.29 -1.54 3.55
N SER A 365 27.20 -1.62 2.78
CA SER A 365 27.27 -1.50 1.34
C SER A 365 27.29 -0.02 0.97
N VAL A 366 28.15 0.36 0.04
CA VAL A 366 28.26 1.72 -0.50
C VAL A 366 28.22 1.61 -2.02
N LEU A 367 27.53 2.52 -2.69
CA LEU A 367 27.64 2.73 -4.13
C LEU A 367 28.69 3.81 -4.39
N GLU A 368 29.84 3.42 -4.93
CA GLU A 368 30.87 4.36 -5.35
C GLU A 368 30.65 4.71 -6.82
N CYS A 369 30.60 6.02 -7.11
CA CYS A 369 30.45 6.58 -8.44
C CYS A 369 31.68 7.41 -8.78
N LYS A 370 32.36 7.07 -9.87
CA LYS A 370 33.61 7.71 -10.29
C LYS A 370 33.49 8.34 -11.67
N LEU A 371 33.77 9.64 -11.76
CA LEU A 371 33.87 10.38 -13.01
C LEU A 371 35.34 10.76 -13.29
N GLN A 372 35.87 10.30 -14.41
CA GLN A 372 37.19 10.68 -14.91
C GLN A 372 37.05 11.63 -16.11
N PRO A 373 37.46 12.90 -15.98
CA PRO A 373 37.42 13.88 -17.06
C PRO A 373 38.26 13.45 -18.28
N ILE A 374 37.70 13.55 -19.49
CA ILE A 374 38.42 13.28 -20.75
C ILE A 374 38.78 14.55 -21.51
N SER A 375 38.35 15.70 -21.00
CA SER A 375 38.43 17.00 -21.65
C SER A 375 38.76 18.08 -20.63
N LEU A 376 39.37 19.18 -21.08
CA LEU A 376 39.59 20.39 -20.28
C LEU A 376 38.34 21.28 -20.16
N PHE A 377 37.27 20.93 -20.87
CA PHE A 377 35.94 21.49 -20.67
C PHE A 377 35.20 20.72 -19.58
N PRO A 378 34.10 21.26 -19.03
CA PRO A 378 33.37 20.56 -17.98
C PRO A 378 32.93 19.18 -18.46
N ASN A 379 33.07 18.18 -17.58
CA ASN A 379 32.66 16.82 -17.87
C ASN A 379 31.45 16.45 -17.02
N TRP A 380 30.63 15.55 -17.53
CA TRP A 380 29.54 14.96 -16.78
C TRP A 380 29.57 13.43 -16.91
N GLY A 381 28.97 12.75 -15.95
CA GLY A 381 28.73 11.31 -16.00
C GLY A 381 27.66 10.92 -15.00
N GLY A 382 26.98 9.82 -15.22
CA GLY A 382 25.89 9.43 -14.36
C GLY A 382 25.26 8.10 -14.71
N ILE A 383 24.33 7.73 -13.85
CA ILE A 383 23.56 6.49 -13.85
C ILE A 383 22.08 6.80 -13.74
N MET A 384 21.25 5.92 -14.26
CA MET A 384 19.80 5.98 -14.06
C MET A 384 19.20 4.61 -13.88
N LYS A 385 18.01 4.57 -13.30
CA LYS A 385 17.22 3.36 -13.15
C LYS A 385 15.77 3.64 -13.44
N SER A 386 15.03 2.60 -13.83
CA SER A 386 13.58 2.60 -13.81
C SER A 386 13.05 2.05 -12.49
N PHE A 387 11.91 2.56 -12.03
CA PHE A 387 11.09 1.94 -10.99
C PHE A 387 10.19 0.81 -11.55
N GLY A 388 10.32 0.51 -12.84
CA GLY A 388 9.59 -0.54 -13.56
C GLY A 388 8.44 0.01 -14.41
N ALA A 389 7.65 -0.90 -14.98
CA ALA A 389 6.52 -0.55 -15.85
C ALA A 389 5.41 0.26 -15.13
N THR A 390 5.37 0.20 -13.80
CA THR A 390 4.48 1.02 -12.97
C THR A 390 5.29 2.18 -12.38
N ALA A 391 4.88 3.41 -12.69
CA ALA A 391 5.45 4.59 -12.06
C ALA A 391 5.15 4.62 -10.55
N GLU A 392 6.07 5.21 -9.78
CA GLU A 392 5.92 5.44 -8.36
C GLU A 392 5.17 6.74 -8.05
N ASP A 393 4.46 6.75 -6.92
CA ASP A 393 3.78 7.94 -6.40
C ASP A 393 4.56 8.53 -5.22
N PHE A 394 5.16 9.70 -5.45
CA PHE A 394 5.95 10.45 -4.49
C PHE A 394 5.12 11.51 -3.74
N LYS A 395 3.81 11.65 -3.96
CA LYS A 395 2.96 12.67 -3.27
C LYS A 395 3.07 12.61 -1.76
N LYS A 396 3.21 11.41 -1.19
CA LYS A 396 3.33 11.18 0.27
C LYS A 396 4.77 11.21 0.77
N LYS A 397 5.76 11.28 -0.13
CA LYS A 397 7.18 11.41 0.21
C LYS A 397 7.49 12.86 0.57
N ARG A 398 8.26 13.05 1.65
CA ARG A 398 8.54 14.35 2.25
C ARG A 398 9.98 14.75 2.10
N TYR A 399 10.90 13.81 2.28
CA TYR A 399 12.33 14.08 2.20
C TYR A 399 13.02 13.14 1.23
N LEU A 400 14.02 13.69 0.55
CA LEU A 400 15.10 12.94 -0.07
C LEU A 400 16.26 12.88 0.94
N GLU A 401 16.66 11.69 1.34
CA GLU A 401 17.76 11.45 2.27
C GLU A 401 18.94 10.78 1.56
N LEU A 402 20.11 11.36 1.77
CA LEU A 402 21.37 10.98 1.15
C LEU A 402 22.47 10.97 2.20
N THR A 403 23.15 9.84 2.36
CA THR A 403 24.40 9.76 3.11
C THR A 403 25.52 9.59 2.11
N ILE A 404 26.28 10.66 1.88
CA ILE A 404 27.31 10.69 0.83
C ILE A 404 28.66 11.12 1.36
N LYS A 405 29.72 10.72 0.69
CA LYS A 405 31.07 11.27 0.86
C LYS A 405 31.60 11.62 -0.52
N ALA A 406 32.09 12.85 -0.68
CA ALA A 406 32.68 13.31 -1.93
C ALA A 406 34.20 13.39 -1.76
N GLU A 407 34.93 12.49 -2.41
CA GLU A 407 36.40 12.50 -2.40
C GLU A 407 36.92 13.40 -3.52
N ASP A 408 37.94 14.19 -3.19
CA ASP A 408 38.63 15.10 -4.12
C ASP A 408 37.72 16.15 -4.81
N ALA A 409 36.54 16.44 -4.24
CA ALA A 409 35.62 17.43 -4.78
C ALA A 409 36.23 18.84 -4.77
N GLU A 410 36.19 19.51 -5.92
CA GLU A 410 36.69 20.85 -6.15
C GLU A 410 35.56 21.86 -6.42
N LEU A 411 35.89 23.16 -6.33
CA LEU A 411 34.91 24.23 -6.50
C LEU A 411 34.22 24.14 -7.87
N GLY A 412 32.90 23.97 -7.85
CA GLY A 412 32.09 23.83 -9.07
C GLY A 412 31.64 22.40 -9.35
N ASP A 413 32.14 21.42 -8.61
CA ASP A 413 31.66 20.04 -8.66
C ASP A 413 30.27 19.94 -8.05
N THR A 414 29.35 19.34 -8.81
CA THR A 414 27.93 19.31 -8.45
C THR A 414 27.38 17.91 -8.68
N LEU A 415 26.66 17.39 -7.68
CA LEU A 415 25.83 16.21 -7.79
C LEU A 415 24.41 16.62 -8.14
N PHE A 416 23.84 16.00 -9.16
CA PHE A 416 22.47 16.20 -9.60
C PHE A 416 21.67 14.92 -9.44
N ILE A 417 20.41 15.10 -9.06
CA ILE A 417 19.44 14.01 -8.90
C ILE A 417 18.17 14.41 -9.63
N ASP A 418 17.71 13.56 -10.53
CA ASP A 418 16.50 13.78 -11.31
C ASP A 418 15.46 12.71 -10.99
N PHE A 419 14.21 13.11 -10.74
CA PHE A 419 13.07 12.20 -10.61
C PHE A 419 11.96 12.58 -11.59
N GLY A 420 11.52 11.63 -12.42
CA GLY A 420 10.37 11.83 -13.28
C GLY A 420 10.28 10.81 -14.41
N THR A 421 9.86 11.25 -15.60
CA THR A 421 10.02 10.50 -16.84
C THR A 421 11.32 10.97 -17.49
N ILE A 422 12.31 10.09 -17.57
CA ILE A 422 13.64 10.40 -18.09
C ILE A 422 13.83 9.57 -19.35
N SER A 423 14.46 10.16 -20.37
CA SER A 423 14.75 9.45 -21.61
C SER A 423 15.57 8.20 -21.30
N GLU A 424 15.19 7.07 -21.88
CA GLU A 424 15.95 5.83 -21.81
C GLU A 424 17.01 5.74 -22.91
N ASP A 425 16.95 6.60 -23.93
CA ASP A 425 17.95 6.73 -24.99
C ASP A 425 19.28 7.25 -24.40
N TYR A 426 20.19 6.33 -24.09
CA TYR A 426 21.52 6.61 -23.57
C TYR A 426 22.63 6.08 -24.46
N TYR A 427 22.32 5.14 -25.36
CA TYR A 427 23.24 4.49 -26.26
C TYR A 427 23.01 4.97 -27.72
N PRO A 428 24.07 5.15 -28.53
CA PRO A 428 25.49 5.17 -28.17
C PRO A 428 25.81 6.24 -27.12
N ILE A 429 26.69 5.89 -26.17
CA ILE A 429 26.99 6.67 -24.95
C ILE A 429 27.30 8.15 -25.22
N LEU A 430 27.94 8.44 -26.35
CA LEU A 430 28.31 9.80 -26.78
C LEU A 430 27.22 10.48 -27.62
N HIS A 431 26.52 9.74 -28.47
CA HIS A 431 25.52 10.25 -29.42
C HIS A 431 24.27 9.34 -29.45
N PRO A 432 23.36 9.47 -28.47
CA PRO A 432 22.12 8.71 -28.44
C PRO A 432 21.33 8.84 -29.76
N ASN A 433 20.81 7.73 -30.26
CA ASN A 433 20.38 7.59 -31.65
C ASN A 433 18.85 7.56 -31.83
N ASN A 434 18.08 7.57 -30.73
CA ASN A 434 16.62 7.41 -30.69
C ASN A 434 16.12 6.08 -31.30
N VAL A 435 16.91 5.02 -31.21
CA VAL A 435 16.59 3.66 -31.65
C VAL A 435 16.72 2.76 -30.44
N LEU A 436 15.74 1.87 -30.22
CA LEU A 436 15.83 0.91 -29.13
C LEU A 436 16.99 -0.06 -29.40
N ASN A 437 18.07 0.04 -28.62
CA ASN A 437 19.16 -0.94 -28.59
C ASN A 437 18.88 -2.05 -27.55
N TYR A 438 19.09 -3.31 -27.94
CA TYR A 438 18.87 -4.48 -27.10
C TYR A 438 19.57 -5.71 -27.69
N GLU A 439 19.85 -6.69 -26.82
CA GLU A 439 20.49 -7.96 -27.17
C GLU A 439 19.51 -9.09 -27.51
N ASP A 440 18.28 -9.05 -26.99
CA ASP A 440 17.26 -10.10 -27.16
C ASP A 440 16.67 -10.12 -28.58
N LEU A 441 17.45 -10.60 -29.56
CA LEU A 441 17.08 -10.60 -30.98
C LEU A 441 15.81 -11.41 -31.29
N ASN A 442 15.49 -12.41 -30.45
CA ASN A 442 14.36 -13.31 -30.65
C ASN A 442 13.09 -12.89 -29.86
N GLN A 443 13.24 -11.96 -28.91
CA GLN A 443 12.21 -11.39 -28.02
C GLN A 443 11.51 -12.41 -27.12
N ASP A 444 12.23 -13.44 -26.66
CA ASP A 444 11.72 -14.46 -25.74
C ASP A 444 12.06 -14.20 -24.26
N GLY A 445 12.87 -13.18 -24.00
CA GLY A 445 13.29 -12.74 -22.67
C GLY A 445 14.29 -13.68 -22.00
N VAL A 446 14.95 -14.56 -22.75
CA VAL A 446 15.94 -15.52 -22.26
C VAL A 446 17.27 -15.29 -22.97
N LEU A 447 18.35 -15.15 -22.21
CA LEU A 447 19.69 -15.02 -22.77
C LEU A 447 20.10 -16.30 -23.53
N ASP A 448 20.12 -16.24 -24.86
CA ASP A 448 20.54 -17.33 -25.72
C ASP A 448 22.04 -17.26 -26.08
N VAL A 449 22.54 -18.37 -26.64
CA VAL A 449 23.93 -18.46 -27.12
C VAL A 449 24.15 -17.47 -28.28
N GLY A 450 24.93 -16.43 -28.02
CA GLY A 450 25.33 -15.42 -28.99
C GLY A 450 24.56 -14.10 -28.91
N GLU A 451 23.74 -13.90 -27.87
CA GLU A 451 23.04 -12.63 -27.60
C GLU A 451 23.79 -11.72 -26.62
N ASP A 452 24.64 -12.28 -25.74
CA ASP A 452 25.50 -11.56 -24.78
C ASP A 452 26.69 -10.89 -25.51
N VAL A 453 26.42 -9.82 -26.25
CA VAL A 453 27.30 -9.18 -27.24
C VAL A 453 27.25 -7.65 -27.21
N GLY A 454 26.73 -7.06 -26.14
CA GLY A 454 26.59 -5.62 -25.97
C GLY A 454 25.43 -5.00 -26.76
N LEU A 455 25.12 -3.74 -26.44
CA LEU A 455 24.08 -2.95 -27.12
C LEU A 455 24.44 -2.61 -28.58
N ASP A 456 25.71 -2.77 -28.95
CA ASP A 456 26.22 -2.57 -30.31
C ASP A 456 25.97 -3.80 -31.21
N ASN A 457 25.65 -4.96 -30.63
CA ASN A 457 25.46 -6.26 -31.27
C ASN A 457 26.73 -6.86 -31.93
N VAL A 458 27.94 -6.51 -31.48
CA VAL A 458 29.22 -6.88 -32.10
C VAL A 458 30.26 -7.37 -31.08
N GLN A 459 30.21 -8.65 -30.73
CA GLN A 459 31.24 -9.29 -29.90
C GLN A 459 32.66 -9.20 -30.51
N GLY A 460 33.62 -8.60 -29.80
CA GLY A 460 34.89 -8.19 -30.40
C GLY A 460 36.17 -8.26 -29.54
N THR A 461 37.21 -7.58 -30.04
CA THR A 461 38.46 -7.31 -29.32
C THR A 461 38.86 -5.90 -29.74
N ASP A 462 38.96 -5.02 -28.76
CA ASP A 462 39.02 -3.58 -28.96
C ASP A 462 40.10 -3.15 -29.98
N PRO A 463 39.78 -2.21 -30.87
CA PRO A 463 40.81 -1.44 -31.54
C PRO A 463 41.55 -0.59 -30.49
N VAL A 464 42.90 -0.66 -30.47
CA VAL A 464 43.74 0.25 -29.67
C VAL A 464 44.36 1.31 -30.59
N PRO A 465 44.05 2.62 -30.42
CA PRO A 465 43.16 3.22 -29.42
C PRO A 465 41.66 3.01 -29.75
N PRO A 466 40.77 3.12 -28.74
CA PRO A 466 39.33 2.99 -28.92
C PRO A 466 38.90 3.86 -30.09
N LYS A 467 38.19 3.27 -31.06
CA LYS A 467 37.71 4.03 -32.21
C LYS A 467 36.41 4.69 -31.80
N ASN A 468 36.41 6.02 -31.87
CA ASN A 468 35.16 6.75 -31.87
C ASN A 468 34.42 6.47 -33.19
N HIS A 469 33.48 5.54 -33.19
CA HIS A 469 32.66 5.16 -34.34
C HIS A 469 31.55 6.19 -34.66
N ASP A 470 31.40 7.27 -33.88
CA ASP A 470 30.37 8.31 -34.07
C ASP A 470 30.47 9.09 -35.40
N PHE A 471 31.60 9.01 -36.12
CA PHE A 471 31.88 9.81 -37.32
C PHE A 471 32.16 9.00 -38.59
N ASP A 472 32.24 7.67 -38.50
CA ASP A 472 32.66 6.77 -39.57
C ASP A 472 31.63 5.63 -39.64
N ASP A 473 30.76 5.66 -40.66
CA ASP A 473 29.78 4.60 -41.04
C ASP A 473 30.45 3.23 -41.32
N THR A 474 31.20 2.67 -40.36
CA THR A 474 31.78 1.33 -40.40
C THR A 474 31.25 0.49 -39.22
N PRO A 475 30.03 -0.04 -39.33
CA PRO A 475 29.35 -0.84 -38.29
C PRO A 475 29.90 -2.26 -38.11
N ASP A 476 31.10 -2.56 -38.63
CA ASP A 476 31.68 -3.92 -38.66
C ASP A 476 32.84 -4.11 -37.66
N VAL A 477 33.04 -3.18 -36.71
CA VAL A 477 34.13 -3.22 -35.72
C VAL A 477 33.63 -2.66 -34.39
N ASP A 478 33.67 -3.50 -33.36
CA ASP A 478 33.49 -3.24 -31.91
C ASP A 478 34.10 -1.89 -31.45
N ASP A 479 33.31 -1.13 -30.66
CA ASP A 479 33.61 0.23 -30.19
C ASP A 479 34.57 0.29 -28.98
N GLY A 480 34.81 -0.86 -28.34
CA GLY A 480 35.87 -1.15 -27.39
C GLY A 480 35.68 -0.53 -26.00
N ASN A 481 34.45 -0.24 -25.58
CA ASN A 481 34.18 0.37 -24.27
C ASN A 481 32.99 -0.25 -23.51
N ASP A 482 32.54 -1.43 -23.90
CA ASP A 482 31.43 -2.19 -23.31
C ASP A 482 31.84 -3.60 -22.83
N ASP A 483 33.13 -3.96 -22.92
CA ASP A 483 33.71 -5.20 -22.42
C ASP A 483 33.49 -5.41 -20.90
N TYR A 484 32.82 -6.50 -20.48
CA TYR A 484 32.72 -6.86 -19.06
C TYR A 484 34.01 -7.47 -18.52
N ILE A 485 34.73 -6.70 -17.70
CA ILE A 485 36.02 -7.11 -17.10
C ILE A 485 35.93 -7.01 -15.58
N TYR A 486 35.52 -8.10 -14.93
CA TYR A 486 35.58 -8.23 -13.48
C TYR A 486 35.78 -9.67 -13.01
N THR A 487 36.48 -9.83 -11.88
CA THR A 487 36.61 -11.11 -11.18
C THR A 487 36.22 -10.92 -9.73
N ALA A 488 35.35 -11.80 -9.20
CA ALA A 488 34.86 -11.71 -7.82
C ALA A 488 36.01 -11.57 -6.80
N GLY A 489 35.96 -10.49 -6.02
CA GLY A 489 36.99 -10.15 -5.03
C GLY A 489 38.18 -9.35 -5.57
N SER A 490 38.18 -8.99 -6.85
CA SER A 490 39.09 -7.98 -7.41
C SER A 490 38.79 -6.59 -6.83
N SER A 491 39.82 -5.78 -6.68
CA SER A 491 39.72 -4.34 -6.38
C SER A 491 39.76 -3.48 -7.65
N ASP A 492 39.89 -4.10 -8.82
CA ASP A 492 39.78 -3.43 -10.12
C ASP A 492 38.35 -3.58 -10.62
N TYR A 493 37.66 -2.44 -10.68
CA TYR A 493 36.26 -2.31 -11.09
C TYR A 493 36.13 -1.59 -12.43
N SER A 494 37.22 -1.31 -13.14
CA SER A 494 37.21 -0.42 -14.32
C SER A 494 36.33 -0.89 -15.48
N GLY A 495 36.12 -2.20 -15.63
CA GLY A 495 35.23 -2.78 -16.64
C GLY A 495 34.01 -3.51 -16.05
N ILE A 496 33.62 -3.22 -14.80
CA ILE A 496 32.50 -3.96 -14.16
C ILE A 496 31.12 -3.57 -14.71
N ASN A 497 31.02 -2.44 -15.42
CA ASN A 497 29.80 -1.94 -16.03
C ASN A 497 29.71 -2.24 -17.53
N GLY A 498 30.57 -3.12 -18.06
CA GLY A 498 30.44 -3.60 -19.43
C GLY A 498 29.22 -4.50 -19.63
N ASP A 499 28.69 -4.45 -20.84
CA ASP A 499 27.52 -5.18 -21.31
C ASP A 499 27.95 -6.51 -21.98
N GLU A 500 29.09 -6.56 -22.67
CA GLU A 500 29.56 -7.79 -23.33
C GLU A 500 29.97 -8.88 -22.34
N VAL A 501 29.41 -10.08 -22.48
CA VAL A 501 29.77 -11.29 -21.71
C VAL A 501 29.53 -11.11 -20.20
N ASN A 502 28.58 -10.26 -19.84
CA ASN A 502 28.21 -9.98 -18.45
C ASN A 502 27.19 -11.00 -17.90
N GLY A 503 26.64 -11.85 -18.78
CA GLY A 503 25.66 -12.89 -18.45
C GLY A 503 24.24 -12.38 -18.23
N ARG A 504 23.88 -11.23 -18.80
CA ARG A 504 22.56 -10.59 -18.77
C ARG A 504 22.07 -10.32 -20.20
N LEU A 505 20.79 -9.99 -20.32
CA LEU A 505 20.23 -9.42 -21.53
C LEU A 505 20.15 -7.92 -21.30
N ASP A 506 20.96 -7.16 -22.02
CA ASP A 506 21.04 -5.71 -21.90
C ASP A 506 20.13 -5.03 -22.93
N THR A 507 19.51 -3.93 -22.50
CA THR A 507 18.55 -3.16 -23.31
C THR A 507 18.40 -1.75 -22.80
N GLU A 508 18.11 -0.82 -23.71
CA GLU A 508 17.65 0.52 -23.35
C GLU A 508 16.18 0.56 -22.89
N ASP A 509 15.38 -0.49 -23.04
CA ASP A 509 14.03 -0.55 -22.45
C ASP A 509 14.11 -0.87 -20.96
N LEU A 510 14.48 0.14 -20.16
CA LEU A 510 14.76 -0.02 -18.74
C LEU A 510 13.51 -0.41 -17.95
N ASN A 511 12.33 0.05 -18.38
CA ASN A 511 11.07 -0.22 -17.72
C ASN A 511 10.34 -1.49 -18.21
N LYS A 512 10.87 -2.14 -19.26
CA LYS A 512 10.41 -3.41 -19.84
C LYS A 512 9.00 -3.33 -20.46
N ASN A 513 8.68 -2.21 -21.12
CA ASN A 513 7.41 -2.01 -21.81
C ASN A 513 7.45 -2.28 -23.33
N PHE A 514 8.60 -2.74 -23.83
CA PHE A 514 8.94 -3.02 -25.23
C PHE A 514 9.09 -1.78 -26.12
N VAL A 515 9.22 -0.59 -25.54
CA VAL A 515 9.31 0.69 -26.27
C VAL A 515 10.41 1.55 -25.66
N LEU A 516 11.22 2.17 -26.51
CA LEU A 516 12.16 3.21 -26.07
C LEU A 516 11.41 4.48 -25.65
N ASP A 517 11.47 4.84 -24.37
CA ASP A 517 10.89 6.07 -23.85
C ASP A 517 11.87 7.26 -24.01
N ILE A 518 11.62 8.15 -24.97
CA ILE A 518 12.52 9.29 -25.29
C ILE A 518 12.14 10.62 -24.59
N ARG A 519 11.22 10.59 -23.63
CA ARG A 519 10.66 11.81 -23.03
C ARG A 519 11.43 12.22 -21.79
N ASN A 520 11.67 13.53 -21.66
CA ASN A 520 12.27 14.13 -20.48
C ASN A 520 11.28 15.11 -19.81
N ASN A 521 10.79 14.73 -18.63
CA ASN A 521 9.97 15.55 -17.73
C ASN A 521 10.29 15.12 -16.28
N TYR A 522 11.15 15.87 -15.61
CA TYR A 522 11.65 15.50 -14.29
C TYR A 522 11.91 16.71 -13.39
N PHE A 523 11.92 16.47 -12.09
CA PHE A 523 12.40 17.41 -11.07
C PHE A 523 13.88 17.18 -10.85
N GLN A 524 14.69 18.23 -10.98
CA GLN A 524 16.14 18.18 -10.80
C GLN A 524 16.55 18.88 -9.50
N TYR A 525 17.31 18.17 -8.67
CA TYR A 525 18.02 18.71 -7.51
C TYR A 525 19.49 18.89 -7.87
N ALA A 526 20.13 19.90 -7.28
CA ALA A 526 21.55 20.18 -7.47
C ALA A 526 22.22 20.42 -6.11
N ILE A 527 23.27 19.66 -5.82
CA ILE A 527 24.02 19.70 -4.56
C ILE A 527 25.45 20.11 -4.90
N ASP A 528 25.87 21.29 -4.42
CA ASP A 528 27.27 21.71 -4.47
C ASP A 528 28.08 20.90 -3.45
N LEU A 529 29.02 20.09 -3.92
CA LEU A 529 29.76 19.15 -3.07
C LEU A 529 30.80 19.83 -2.19
N THR A 530 31.16 21.07 -2.49
CA THR A 530 32.14 21.85 -1.71
C THR A 530 31.51 22.80 -0.71
N ASN A 531 30.23 23.13 -0.91
CA ASN A 531 29.48 24.06 -0.06
C ASN A 531 28.01 23.66 -0.01
N VAL A 532 27.75 22.50 0.61
CA VAL A 532 26.39 22.00 0.86
C VAL A 532 25.62 23.01 1.71
N ASP A 533 24.37 23.26 1.35
CA ASP A 533 23.50 24.19 2.07
C ASP A 533 23.29 23.72 3.53
N PRO A 534 23.62 24.54 4.54
CA PRO A 534 23.44 24.20 5.95
C PRO A 534 22.00 23.89 6.36
N GLU A 535 20.98 24.31 5.59
CA GLU A 535 19.58 23.98 5.89
C GLU A 535 19.23 22.52 5.59
N ILE A 536 19.96 21.87 4.68
CA ILE A 536 19.75 20.46 4.30
C ILE A 536 20.84 19.53 4.84
N LEU A 537 21.98 20.07 5.30
CA LEU A 537 23.05 19.29 5.93
C LEU A 537 22.72 19.01 7.40
N ILE A 538 22.33 17.76 7.69
CA ILE A 538 21.88 17.34 9.02
C ILE A 538 23.06 16.99 9.93
N SER A 539 24.04 16.27 9.41
CA SER A 539 25.26 15.91 10.14
C SER A 539 26.43 15.66 9.20
N GLU A 540 27.63 15.79 9.75
CA GLU A 540 28.88 15.51 9.05
C GLU A 540 29.84 14.78 9.99
N TYR A 541 30.38 13.64 9.56
CA TYR A 541 31.32 12.83 10.34
C TYR A 541 32.29 12.06 9.42
N ASN A 542 33.60 12.18 9.65
CA ASN A 542 34.64 11.59 8.77
C ASN A 542 34.41 11.85 7.27
N ASP A 543 34.05 13.09 6.94
CA ASP A 543 33.73 13.55 5.57
C ASP A 543 32.46 12.92 4.96
N TRP A 544 31.75 12.06 5.68
CA TRP A 544 30.39 11.64 5.34
C TRP A 544 29.40 12.72 5.73
N MET A 545 28.58 13.13 4.78
CA MET A 545 27.52 14.12 4.92
C MET A 545 26.17 13.40 4.87
N PHE A 546 25.36 13.60 5.90
CA PHE A 546 23.94 13.23 5.86
C PHE A 546 23.13 14.45 5.44
N ILE A 547 22.57 14.37 4.24
CA ILE A 547 21.81 15.42 3.58
C ILE A 547 20.34 15.00 3.54
N ARG A 548 19.46 15.89 3.98
CA ARG A 548 18.01 15.72 3.95
C ARG A 548 17.37 16.91 3.23
N ILE A 549 16.85 16.67 2.04
CA ILE A 549 16.22 17.70 1.20
C ILE A 549 14.70 17.59 1.29
N PRO A 550 13.97 18.66 1.62
CA PRO A 550 12.51 18.68 1.48
C PRO A 550 12.11 18.44 0.02
N LEU A 551 11.59 17.25 -0.27
CA LEU A 551 11.43 16.74 -1.63
C LEU A 551 10.58 17.68 -2.49
N GLN A 552 9.43 18.11 -1.98
CA GLN A 552 8.46 18.88 -2.77
C GLN A 552 8.56 20.39 -2.57
N ASP A 553 9.60 20.89 -1.89
CA ASP A 553 9.84 22.32 -1.76
C ASP A 553 10.54 22.85 -3.02
N SER A 554 9.85 23.75 -3.73
CA SER A 554 10.32 24.38 -4.97
C SER A 554 11.60 25.20 -4.84
N LEU A 555 12.08 25.46 -3.62
CA LEU A 555 13.38 26.07 -3.39
C LEU A 555 14.55 25.15 -3.75
N TYR A 556 14.37 23.82 -3.65
CA TYR A 556 15.44 22.84 -3.79
C TYR A 556 15.46 22.09 -5.12
N PHE A 557 14.41 22.21 -5.94
CA PHE A 557 14.35 21.55 -7.25
C PHE A 557 13.94 22.50 -8.37
N GLN A 558 14.37 22.16 -9.59
CA GLN A 558 13.93 22.78 -10.82
C GLN A 558 13.16 21.76 -11.68
N PRO A 559 11.91 22.05 -12.10
CA PRO A 559 11.23 21.24 -13.10
C PRO A 559 11.85 21.45 -14.49
N LEU A 560 12.20 20.37 -15.18
CA LEU A 560 12.78 20.37 -16.53
C LEU A 560 12.00 19.45 -17.47
N GLY A 561 11.58 19.97 -18.63
CA GLY A 561 10.79 19.25 -19.63
C GLY A 561 9.76 20.14 -20.33
N GLU A 562 9.10 19.61 -21.35
CA GLU A 562 8.02 20.32 -22.09
C GLU A 562 6.60 19.86 -21.69
N GLY A 563 6.49 18.79 -20.91
CA GLY A 563 5.24 18.16 -20.48
C GLY A 563 4.83 18.52 -19.05
N ASN A 564 3.73 17.90 -18.60
CA ASN A 564 3.28 18.02 -17.21
C ASN A 564 4.11 17.10 -16.31
N ILE A 565 4.84 17.68 -15.36
CA ILE A 565 5.64 16.96 -14.37
C ILE A 565 4.81 16.82 -13.09
N ALA A 566 4.64 15.60 -12.56
CA ALA A 566 3.76 15.36 -11.43
C ALA A 566 4.36 14.36 -10.43
N TRP A 567 4.18 14.64 -9.14
CA TRP A 567 4.70 13.80 -8.05
C TRP A 567 4.04 12.41 -7.98
N ASN A 568 2.86 12.21 -8.55
CA ASN A 568 2.20 10.89 -8.58
C ASN A 568 2.56 10.02 -9.77
N TYR A 569 3.58 10.42 -10.54
CA TYR A 569 4.03 9.67 -11.70
C TYR A 569 5.53 9.86 -11.90
N ILE A 570 6.32 9.06 -11.20
CA ILE A 570 7.78 9.01 -11.31
C ILE A 570 8.19 7.65 -11.86
N GLN A 571 8.69 7.59 -13.09
CA GLN A 571 9.09 6.34 -13.74
C GLN A 571 10.55 6.00 -13.49
N SER A 572 11.40 7.01 -13.37
CA SER A 572 12.85 6.83 -13.35
C SER A 572 13.50 7.80 -12.37
N ALA A 573 14.65 7.37 -11.86
CA ALA A 573 15.59 8.20 -11.11
C ALA A 573 16.92 8.26 -11.87
N ARG A 574 17.53 9.44 -11.99
CA ARG A 574 18.87 9.62 -12.56
C ARG A 574 19.75 10.37 -11.58
N LEU A 575 20.93 9.83 -11.33
CA LEU A 575 21.98 10.46 -10.55
C LEU A 575 23.15 10.77 -11.47
N TRP A 576 23.57 12.02 -11.54
CA TRP A 576 24.69 12.42 -12.39
C TRP A 576 25.52 13.50 -11.73
N MET A 577 26.81 13.50 -12.00
CA MET A 577 27.77 14.46 -11.48
C MET A 577 28.37 15.27 -12.60
N LYS A 578 28.72 16.51 -12.29
CA LYS A 578 29.40 17.43 -13.18
C LYS A 578 30.66 17.92 -12.48
N THR A 579 31.78 17.90 -13.20
CA THR A 579 33.02 18.53 -12.76
C THR A 579 33.50 19.55 -13.78
N GLU A 580 34.04 20.65 -13.26
CA GLU A 580 34.67 21.72 -14.05
C GLU A 580 36.19 21.52 -14.17
N THR A 581 36.73 20.46 -13.56
CA THR A 581 38.16 20.24 -13.36
C THR A 581 38.66 19.05 -14.18
N SER A 582 39.98 18.82 -14.14
CA SER A 582 40.62 17.70 -14.82
C SER A 582 40.90 16.52 -13.89
N ASP A 583 40.56 16.64 -12.61
CA ASP A 583 40.83 15.62 -11.61
C ASP A 583 39.64 14.66 -11.50
N ASP A 584 39.90 13.42 -11.04
CA ASP A 584 38.85 12.42 -10.86
C ASP A 584 37.89 12.90 -9.74
N LEU A 585 36.59 12.81 -9.98
CA LEU A 585 35.56 13.06 -8.96
C LEU A 585 34.98 11.72 -8.51
N VAL A 586 35.00 11.45 -7.21
CA VAL A 586 34.45 10.22 -6.62
C VAL A 586 33.39 10.59 -5.60
N ILE A 587 32.21 9.96 -5.71
CA ILE A 587 31.13 10.09 -4.74
C ILE A 587 30.74 8.70 -4.25
N ASP A 588 30.89 8.49 -2.94
CA ASP A 588 30.39 7.35 -2.22
C ASP A 588 28.98 7.63 -1.70
N ILE A 589 28.06 6.69 -1.89
CA ILE A 589 26.66 6.79 -1.46
C ILE A 589 26.30 5.58 -0.61
N GLU A 590 26.01 5.80 0.67
CA GLU A 590 25.59 4.74 1.59
C GLU A 590 24.06 4.67 1.72
N THR A 591 23.40 5.81 1.77
CA THR A 591 21.93 5.90 1.83
C THR A 591 21.46 6.74 0.65
N PHE A 592 20.44 6.27 -0.08
CA PHE A 592 19.72 7.04 -1.09
C PHE A 592 18.25 6.65 -1.06
N GLU A 593 17.46 7.40 -0.31
CA GLU A 593 16.09 7.02 0.03
C GLU A 593 15.13 8.21 0.03
N LEU A 594 13.86 7.91 -0.19
CA LEU A 594 12.76 8.85 -0.09
C LEU A 594 11.95 8.50 1.15
N VAL A 595 11.91 9.44 2.08
CA VAL A 595 11.22 9.27 3.37
C VAL A 595 9.86 9.93 3.28
N GLY A 596 8.82 9.12 3.39
CA GLY A 596 7.44 9.55 3.55
C GLY A 596 6.92 9.32 4.96
N ASN A 597 5.70 9.76 5.20
CA ASN A 597 5.00 9.51 6.44
C ASN A 597 3.61 8.94 6.12
N LYS A 598 3.31 7.79 6.70
CA LYS A 598 2.00 7.11 6.61
C LYS A 598 0.86 8.02 7.09
N TRP A 599 1.17 8.90 8.04
CA TRP A 599 0.29 9.94 8.55
C TRP A 599 0.47 11.23 7.76
N ALA A 600 -0.52 11.56 6.93
CA ALA A 600 -0.53 12.76 6.13
C ALA A 600 -0.95 13.98 6.97
N ALA A 601 -0.08 15.01 7.00
CA ALA A 601 -0.40 16.32 7.57
C ALA A 601 -1.55 17.00 6.81
N SER A 602 -2.54 17.53 7.52
CA SER A 602 -3.51 18.45 6.96
C SER A 602 -2.86 19.81 6.69
N THR A 603 -3.44 20.59 5.77
CA THR A 603 -3.25 22.05 5.83
C THR A 603 -3.79 22.59 7.15
N ILE A 604 -3.32 23.76 7.57
CA ILE A 604 -3.91 24.48 8.70
C ILE A 604 -5.30 24.96 8.28
N MET A 605 -6.31 24.64 9.09
CA MET A 605 -7.72 24.87 8.79
C MET A 605 -8.35 25.87 9.76
N ASP A 606 -9.31 26.64 9.26
CA ASP A 606 -10.16 27.53 10.07
C ASP A 606 -11.27 26.73 10.77
N THR A 607 -11.43 26.91 12.08
CA THR A 607 -12.41 26.19 12.91
C THR A 607 -13.87 26.53 12.62
N THR A 608 -14.16 27.68 12.01
CA THR A 608 -15.51 28.13 11.69
C THR A 608 -15.88 27.70 10.27
N LEU A 609 -15.02 28.04 9.32
CA LEU A 609 -15.23 27.84 7.89
C LEU A 609 -14.86 26.44 7.42
N HIS A 610 -14.09 25.68 8.21
CA HIS A 610 -13.66 24.32 7.90
C HIS A 610 -12.97 24.22 6.53
N LYS A 611 -12.12 25.21 6.23
CA LYS A 611 -11.39 25.35 4.98
C LYS A 611 -9.94 25.77 5.28
N PRO A 612 -9.02 25.68 4.30
CA PRO A 612 -7.65 26.14 4.48
C PRO A 612 -7.63 27.59 5.00
N ALA A 613 -6.85 27.84 6.04
CA ALA A 613 -6.72 29.14 6.69
C ALA A 613 -5.79 30.08 5.90
N ASP A 614 -5.97 31.39 6.07
CA ASP A 614 -5.02 32.40 5.59
C ASP A 614 -3.85 32.48 6.60
N LEU A 615 -2.71 31.87 6.25
CA LEU A 615 -1.57 31.67 7.18
C LEU A 615 -0.80 32.96 7.47
N GLN A 616 -0.33 33.10 8.71
CA GLN A 616 0.75 34.07 9.01
C GLN A 616 2.11 33.57 8.48
N PRO A 617 3.09 34.46 8.22
CA PRO A 617 4.39 34.05 7.66
C PRO A 617 5.19 33.04 8.49
N ASP A 618 4.93 32.96 9.79
CA ASP A 618 5.59 32.10 10.78
C ASP A 618 4.67 31.01 11.35
N GLU A 619 3.46 30.86 10.79
CA GLU A 619 2.49 29.84 11.17
C GLU A 619 2.75 28.56 10.34
N ALA A 620 3.22 27.51 10.99
CA ALA A 620 3.60 26.26 10.33
C ALA A 620 3.19 25.01 11.13
N PHE A 621 2.95 23.92 10.40
CA PHE A 621 2.60 22.62 10.94
C PHE A 621 3.23 21.53 10.06
N GLU A 622 3.92 20.59 10.70
CA GLU A 622 4.45 19.40 10.05
C GLU A 622 4.23 18.15 10.93
N VAL A 623 4.34 16.99 10.30
CA VAL A 623 4.21 15.69 10.95
C VAL A 623 5.53 14.95 10.81
N ALA A 624 6.04 14.45 11.93
CA ALA A 624 7.31 13.76 12.03
C ALA A 624 7.18 12.52 12.92
N THR A 625 8.29 11.84 13.15
CA THR A 625 8.41 10.71 14.08
C THR A 625 9.60 10.94 15.00
N GLU A 626 9.47 10.54 16.26
CA GLU A 626 10.59 10.48 17.20
C GLU A 626 10.63 9.11 17.86
N ASN A 627 11.84 8.57 18.04
CA ASN A 627 12.04 7.28 18.69
C ASN A 627 13.21 7.31 19.68
N ASN A 628 13.29 6.30 20.53
CA ASN A 628 14.30 6.18 21.59
C ASN A 628 15.71 5.81 21.09
N SER A 629 15.86 5.51 19.80
CA SER A 629 17.16 5.20 19.18
C SER A 629 17.83 6.42 18.55
N ASN A 630 17.06 7.29 17.88
CA ASN A 630 17.55 8.48 17.20
C ASN A 630 17.45 9.77 18.03
N ASN A 631 16.64 9.77 19.10
CA ASN A 631 16.51 10.89 20.02
C ASN A 631 16.66 10.43 21.48
N LEU A 632 17.78 10.78 22.13
CA LEU A 632 18.06 10.42 23.53
C LEU A 632 17.15 11.12 24.56
N ASP A 633 16.53 12.23 24.16
CA ASP A 633 15.59 12.99 24.98
C ASP A 633 14.14 12.46 24.86
N TYR A 634 13.87 11.60 23.88
CA TYR A 634 12.58 10.91 23.79
C TYR A 634 12.47 9.80 24.85
N THR A 635 11.28 9.68 25.44
CA THR A 635 10.94 8.62 26.41
C THR A 635 9.62 7.96 25.99
N PRO A 636 9.61 6.65 25.65
CA PRO A 636 8.41 5.94 25.24
C PRO A 636 7.26 5.98 26.26
N PRO A 637 6.01 5.68 25.84
CA PRO A 637 4.88 5.62 26.74
C PRO A 637 5.04 4.51 27.81
N PRO A 638 4.35 4.64 28.95
CA PRO A 638 4.37 3.62 29.98
C PRO A 638 3.83 2.27 29.47
N GLY A 639 4.63 1.21 29.62
CA GLY A 639 4.26 -0.15 29.22
C GLY A 639 4.63 -0.52 27.77
N SER A 640 5.24 0.42 27.03
CA SER A 640 5.68 0.22 25.64
C SER A 640 7.02 -0.53 25.53
N LEU A 641 7.78 -0.79 26.60
CA LEU A 641 9.00 -1.65 26.54
C LEU A 641 8.89 -2.93 27.39
N THR A 642 9.48 -4.05 26.96
CA THR A 642 9.53 -5.30 27.77
C THR A 642 10.85 -5.54 28.50
N GLY A 643 10.78 -5.94 29.78
CA GLY A 643 11.92 -6.38 30.58
C GLY A 643 12.89 -5.27 31.04
N ASP A 644 13.59 -5.47 32.16
CA ASP A 644 14.61 -4.50 32.65
C ASP A 644 15.99 -4.68 31.98
N ASP A 645 16.23 -5.78 31.26
CA ASP A 645 17.57 -6.16 30.77
C ASP A 645 17.84 -5.83 29.28
N ASP A 646 16.83 -5.45 28.47
CA ASP A 646 16.97 -5.18 27.02
C ASP A 646 16.27 -3.88 26.54
N LYS A 647 15.95 -2.94 27.45
CA LYS A 647 15.29 -1.65 27.10
C LYS A 647 16.07 -0.76 26.13
N GLU A 648 17.36 -1.04 25.91
CA GLU A 648 18.21 -0.33 24.95
C GLU A 648 18.17 -0.94 23.53
N LYS A 649 17.47 -2.05 23.30
CA LYS A 649 17.38 -2.70 21.97
C LYS A 649 16.00 -2.65 21.33
N GLU A 650 14.93 -2.49 22.10
CA GLU A 650 13.58 -2.32 21.55
C GLU A 650 13.41 -0.85 21.15
N ILE A 651 13.30 -0.61 19.84
CA ILE A 651 12.96 0.70 19.28
C ILE A 651 11.45 0.89 19.47
N GLU A 652 11.05 2.00 20.08
CA GLU A 652 9.66 2.43 20.19
C GLU A 652 9.57 3.86 19.66
N GLN A 653 8.51 4.13 18.90
CA GLN A 653 8.37 5.34 18.10
C GLN A 653 6.98 5.97 18.27
N SER A 654 6.91 7.30 18.35
CA SER A 654 5.65 8.03 18.35
C SER A 654 5.50 8.92 17.12
N LEU A 655 4.23 9.19 16.77
CA LEU A 655 3.87 10.26 15.83
C LEU A 655 4.04 11.62 16.51
N VAL A 656 4.66 12.58 15.84
CA VAL A 656 4.89 13.93 16.38
C VAL A 656 4.28 15.00 15.47
N LEU A 657 3.49 15.89 16.06
CA LEU A 657 3.01 17.11 15.42
C LEU A 657 3.91 18.27 15.85
N ASN A 658 4.76 18.77 14.94
CA ASN A 658 5.57 19.97 15.19
C ASN A 658 4.78 21.20 14.76
N ILE A 659 4.61 22.14 15.68
CA ILE A 659 3.69 23.25 15.53
C ILE A 659 4.43 24.55 15.82
N GLN A 660 4.35 25.50 14.90
CA GLN A 660 4.93 26.84 15.03
C GLN A 660 3.82 27.89 14.90
N HIS A 661 3.67 28.70 15.95
CA HIS A 661 2.78 29.87 16.03
C HIS A 661 1.34 29.62 15.55
N LEU A 662 0.76 28.46 15.88
CA LEU A 662 -0.62 28.15 15.51
C LEU A 662 -1.57 29.13 16.20
N GLU A 663 -2.31 29.90 15.40
CA GLU A 663 -3.21 30.94 15.89
C GLU A 663 -4.43 30.33 16.64
N PRO A 664 -5.08 31.10 17.54
CA PRO A 664 -6.46 30.81 17.93
C PRO A 664 -7.36 30.68 16.69
N ASP A 665 -8.50 30.00 16.83
CA ASP A 665 -9.46 29.71 15.75
C ASP A 665 -8.99 28.70 14.68
N ARG A 666 -7.84 28.04 14.88
CA ARG A 666 -7.26 27.06 13.96
C ARG A 666 -7.45 25.62 14.41
N TYR A 667 -7.42 24.70 13.46
CA TYR A 667 -7.19 23.28 13.76
C TYR A 667 -6.31 22.62 12.71
N ILE A 668 -5.59 21.60 13.16
CA ILE A 668 -4.66 20.78 12.39
C ILE A 668 -4.85 19.32 12.75
N TYR A 669 -4.52 18.42 11.83
CA TYR A 669 -4.50 16.99 12.12
C TYR A 669 -3.52 16.26 11.21
N ALA A 670 -3.02 15.14 11.70
CA ALA A 670 -2.41 14.11 10.87
C ALA A 670 -3.45 13.01 10.64
N LYS A 671 -3.59 12.52 9.41
CA LYS A 671 -4.52 11.43 9.07
C LYS A 671 -3.78 10.23 8.49
N GLU A 672 -4.18 9.05 8.92
CA GLU A 672 -3.86 7.78 8.26
C GLU A 672 -5.11 7.29 7.53
N THR A 673 -4.92 6.74 6.33
CA THR A 673 -6.01 6.11 5.56
C THR A 673 -5.66 4.65 5.23
N PHE A 674 -6.61 3.77 5.49
CA PHE A 674 -6.50 2.33 5.28
C PHE A 674 -7.08 1.94 3.91
N SER A 675 -6.37 1.08 3.19
CA SER A 675 -6.87 0.48 1.94
C SER A 675 -8.09 -0.40 2.20
N GLU A 676 -7.99 -1.26 3.23
CA GLU A 676 -9.06 -2.11 3.74
C GLU A 676 -9.79 -1.44 4.89
N LYS A 677 -11.10 -1.69 4.99
CA LYS A 677 -11.88 -1.17 6.12
C LYS A 677 -11.50 -1.89 7.42
N LEU A 678 -11.49 -1.16 8.52
CA LEU A 678 -11.45 -1.68 9.87
C LEU A 678 -12.88 -1.80 10.42
N ASP A 679 -13.15 -2.92 11.10
CA ASP A 679 -14.40 -3.15 11.84
C ASP A 679 -14.11 -3.11 13.35
N LEU A 680 -14.56 -2.06 14.01
CA LEU A 680 -14.35 -1.81 15.43
C LEU A 680 -15.55 -2.23 16.30
N LEU A 681 -16.60 -2.83 15.72
CA LEU A 681 -17.83 -3.20 16.45
C LEU A 681 -17.61 -4.25 17.53
N ASN A 682 -16.53 -5.03 17.44
CA ASN A 682 -16.19 -6.02 18.46
C ASN A 682 -15.61 -5.41 19.74
N TYR A 683 -15.39 -4.09 19.79
CA TYR A 683 -14.79 -3.40 20.94
C TYR A 683 -15.69 -2.29 21.43
N SER A 684 -15.55 -1.94 22.71
CA SER A 684 -16.33 -0.85 23.32
C SER A 684 -15.54 0.44 23.47
N LYS A 685 -14.20 0.39 23.42
CA LYS A 685 -13.33 1.54 23.66
C LYS A 685 -12.18 1.60 22.70
N VAL A 686 -11.68 2.80 22.51
CA VAL A 686 -10.36 3.08 21.93
C VAL A 686 -9.54 3.90 22.91
N LYS A 687 -8.24 3.61 22.97
CA LYS A 687 -7.25 4.22 23.85
C LYS A 687 -6.08 4.70 23.01
N LEU A 688 -5.44 5.77 23.47
CA LEU A 688 -4.23 6.31 22.88
C LEU A 688 -3.43 7.08 23.93
N TRP A 689 -2.14 7.22 23.73
CA TRP A 689 -1.25 8.04 24.53
C TRP A 689 -1.05 9.41 23.88
N VAL A 690 -0.97 10.45 24.72
CA VAL A 690 -0.68 11.82 24.29
C VAL A 690 0.39 12.44 25.19
N TYR A 691 1.37 13.09 24.60
CA TYR A 691 2.33 13.96 25.29
C TYR A 691 2.33 15.32 24.60
N ALA A 692 2.26 16.43 25.34
CA ALA A 692 2.28 17.76 24.74
C ALA A 692 3.38 18.62 25.37
N GLN A 693 4.24 19.18 24.53
CA GLN A 693 5.36 20.05 24.89
C GLN A 693 5.15 21.45 24.32
N HIS A 694 5.67 22.45 25.03
CA HIS A 694 5.63 23.85 24.65
C HIS A 694 7.01 24.37 24.27
N ALA A 695 7.12 25.14 23.19
CA ALA A 695 8.39 25.60 22.61
C ALA A 695 8.88 26.96 23.10
N THR A 696 8.00 27.86 23.58
CA THR A 696 8.35 29.29 23.71
C THR A 696 7.63 30.02 24.85
N GLY A 697 8.33 30.43 25.91
CA GLY A 697 7.81 31.42 26.86
C GLY A 697 8.12 31.11 28.33
N PRO A 698 7.53 31.84 29.29
CA PRO A 698 7.51 31.37 30.68
C PRO A 698 6.88 29.96 30.73
N PRO A 699 7.33 29.07 31.64
CA PRO A 699 6.76 27.73 31.78
C PRO A 699 5.22 27.83 31.82
N PRO A 700 4.49 26.97 31.09
CA PRO A 700 3.05 26.91 31.19
C PRO A 700 2.69 26.74 32.67
N ASN A 701 1.63 27.42 33.09
CA ASN A 701 1.05 27.13 34.39
C ASN A 701 0.57 25.68 34.40
N ALA A 702 0.46 25.06 35.57
CA ALA A 702 -0.08 23.70 35.72
C ALA A 702 -1.57 23.56 35.30
N SER A 703 -2.17 24.62 34.76
CA SER A 703 -3.52 24.68 34.20
C SER A 703 -3.55 24.87 32.69
N ASP A 704 -2.39 25.07 32.05
CA ASP A 704 -2.34 25.36 30.63
C ASP A 704 -2.56 24.06 29.85
N THR A 705 -3.62 24.08 29.06
CA THR A 705 -4.09 22.93 28.32
C THR A 705 -4.32 23.28 26.87
N GLU A 706 -4.05 22.32 26.00
CA GLU A 706 -4.39 22.37 24.60
C GLU A 706 -5.42 21.28 24.28
N THR A 707 -6.28 21.50 23.29
CA THR A 707 -7.38 20.56 23.00
C THR A 707 -7.02 19.67 21.82
N ILE A 708 -6.75 18.39 22.09
CA ILE A 708 -6.50 17.41 21.04
C ILE A 708 -7.81 16.96 20.41
N ILE A 709 -7.74 16.57 19.15
CA ILE A 709 -8.82 15.90 18.43
C ILE A 709 -8.39 14.49 18.06
N PHE A 710 -9.34 13.56 18.14
CA PHE A 710 -9.22 12.21 17.63
C PHE A 710 -10.43 11.91 16.75
N ARG A 711 -10.20 11.51 15.49
CA ARG A 711 -11.25 11.22 14.51
C ARG A 711 -11.14 9.79 14.02
N LEU A 712 -12.30 9.18 13.77
CA LEU A 712 -12.43 7.87 13.13
C LEU A 712 -13.64 7.88 12.21
N GLY A 713 -13.45 7.47 10.97
CA GLY A 713 -14.49 7.57 9.95
C GLY A 713 -14.14 6.82 8.67
N SER A 714 -15.00 6.96 7.67
CA SER A 714 -14.71 6.46 6.33
C SER A 714 -13.96 7.47 5.47
N ASP A 715 -14.12 8.76 5.76
CA ASP A 715 -13.62 9.90 5.00
C ASP A 715 -13.82 11.20 5.81
N THR A 716 -13.33 12.33 5.29
CA THR A 716 -13.49 13.66 5.94
C THR A 716 -14.91 14.24 5.90
N LEU A 717 -15.88 13.59 5.26
CA LEU A 717 -17.30 13.98 5.30
C LEU A 717 -18.11 13.07 6.25
N ASN A 718 -17.56 11.95 6.68
CA ASN A 718 -18.23 10.93 7.49
C ASN A 718 -17.31 10.41 8.59
N TYR A 719 -17.28 11.11 9.73
CA TYR A 719 -16.43 10.74 10.85
C TYR A 719 -17.05 11.07 12.21
N TYR A 720 -16.65 10.29 13.20
CA TYR A 720 -16.78 10.61 14.61
C TYR A 720 -15.54 11.40 15.04
N GLU A 721 -15.72 12.43 15.86
CA GLU A 721 -14.65 13.22 16.44
C GLU A 721 -14.83 13.34 17.94
N TYR A 722 -13.75 13.10 18.66
CA TYR A 722 -13.61 13.24 20.10
C TYR A 722 -12.60 14.34 20.40
N ARG A 723 -12.92 15.23 21.34
CA ARG A 723 -12.08 16.36 21.73
C ARG A 723 -11.75 16.25 23.21
N GLN A 724 -10.48 16.45 23.57
CA GLN A 724 -10.08 16.43 24.98
C GLN A 724 -8.97 17.44 25.26
N SER A 725 -9.10 18.18 26.35
CA SER A 725 -8.02 19.05 26.83
C SER A 725 -6.94 18.21 27.51
N VAL A 726 -5.69 18.39 27.09
CA VAL A 726 -4.50 17.74 27.63
C VAL A 726 -3.56 18.78 28.21
N GLN A 727 -2.86 18.42 29.28
CA GLN A 727 -1.83 19.26 29.89
C GLN A 727 -0.64 19.40 28.97
N VAL A 728 -0.03 20.59 28.93
CA VAL A 728 1.19 20.86 28.17
C VAL A 728 2.37 21.11 29.13
N TYR A 729 3.56 20.66 28.75
CA TYR A 729 4.76 20.70 29.59
C TYR A 729 5.88 21.57 28.99
N ASP A 730 6.65 22.25 29.85
CA ASP A 730 7.86 23.01 29.49
C ASP A 730 9.09 22.10 29.55
N ASP A 731 9.19 21.16 28.62
CA ASP A 731 10.30 20.22 28.57
C ASP A 731 10.77 19.92 27.14
N ILE A 732 10.50 20.81 26.19
CA ILE A 732 10.90 20.61 24.79
C ILE A 732 12.42 20.45 24.63
N ASP A 733 13.21 21.18 25.43
CA ASP A 733 14.68 21.18 25.42
C ASP A 733 15.29 20.22 26.46
N SER A 734 14.51 19.25 26.94
CA SER A 734 14.95 18.32 27.97
C SER A 734 14.35 16.94 27.79
N LYS A 735 14.99 15.92 28.36
CA LYS A 735 14.47 14.56 28.34
C LYS A 735 13.02 14.47 28.84
N MET A 736 12.16 13.86 28.04
CA MET A 736 10.76 13.58 28.35
C MET A 736 10.63 12.76 29.62
N THR A 737 9.60 13.06 30.42
CA THR A 737 9.32 12.33 31.67
C THR A 737 8.20 11.32 31.42
N GLU A 738 8.47 10.02 31.54
CA GLU A 738 7.50 8.93 31.29
C GLU A 738 6.12 9.16 31.94
N SER A 739 6.09 9.64 33.20
CA SER A 739 4.83 9.88 33.92
C SER A 739 3.98 11.05 33.41
N ARG A 740 4.47 11.83 32.44
CA ARG A 740 3.75 12.96 31.81
C ARG A 740 2.94 12.53 30.58
N TRP A 741 3.10 11.30 30.11
CA TRP A 741 2.19 10.69 29.14
C TRP A 741 0.77 10.64 29.68
N GLN A 742 -0.18 11.13 28.91
CA GLN A 742 -1.59 11.20 29.25
C GLN A 742 -2.36 10.13 28.46
N GLY A 743 -2.97 9.19 29.19
CA GLY A 743 -3.80 8.14 28.59
C GLY A 743 -5.20 8.66 28.29
N ILE A 744 -5.56 8.67 27.01
CA ILE A 744 -6.88 9.03 26.53
C ILE A 744 -7.69 7.75 26.31
N THR A 745 -8.95 7.75 26.75
CA THR A 745 -9.87 6.63 26.55
C THR A 745 -11.19 7.18 26.04
N VAL A 746 -11.60 6.74 24.86
CA VAL A 746 -12.86 7.10 24.22
C VAL A 746 -13.79 5.90 24.28
N ASP A 747 -14.96 6.08 24.88
CA ASP A 747 -16.00 5.05 24.92
C ASP A 747 -16.90 5.19 23.69
N PHE A 748 -16.98 4.14 22.87
CA PHE A 748 -17.79 4.17 21.65
C PHE A 748 -19.28 4.33 21.93
N THR A 749 -19.75 4.03 23.16
CA THR A 749 -21.13 4.29 23.54
C THR A 749 -21.47 5.78 23.47
N GLU A 750 -20.51 6.67 23.76
CA GLU A 750 -20.68 8.12 23.66
C GLU A 750 -21.09 8.55 22.25
N PHE A 751 -20.46 7.99 21.21
CA PHE A 751 -20.82 8.25 19.82
C PHE A 751 -22.20 7.70 19.47
N THR A 752 -22.51 6.47 19.90
CA THR A 752 -23.81 5.86 19.59
C THR A 752 -24.97 6.54 20.30
N ASP A 753 -24.75 7.07 21.50
CA ASP A 753 -25.75 7.80 22.26
C ASP A 753 -25.99 9.18 21.66
N LEU A 754 -24.93 9.89 21.25
CA LEU A 754 -25.06 11.15 20.52
C LEU A 754 -25.85 10.96 19.22
N LYS A 755 -25.54 9.90 18.44
CA LYS A 755 -26.24 9.55 17.18
C LYS A 755 -27.74 9.25 17.38
N LYS A 756 -28.14 8.77 18.56
CA LYS A 756 -29.54 8.47 18.92
C LYS A 756 -30.27 9.65 19.55
N SER A 757 -29.55 10.68 19.98
CA SER A 757 -30.11 11.80 20.74
C SER A 757 -30.57 12.95 19.86
N ASP A 758 -31.48 13.77 20.39
CA ASP A 758 -31.79 15.09 19.81
C ASP A 758 -30.79 16.18 20.26
N MET A 759 -29.68 15.79 20.93
CA MET A 759 -28.70 16.77 21.42
C MET A 759 -27.94 17.37 20.23
N PRO A 760 -27.69 18.70 20.25
CA PRO A 760 -26.89 19.32 19.22
C PRO A 760 -25.49 18.71 19.24
N ASP A 761 -24.96 18.49 18.04
CA ASP A 761 -23.56 18.16 17.84
C ASP A 761 -22.69 19.19 18.57
N THR A 762 -21.92 18.76 19.58
CA THR A 762 -21.30 19.72 20.50
C THR A 762 -19.97 20.21 19.95
N THR A 763 -19.73 21.52 19.99
CA THR A 763 -18.40 22.07 19.69
C THR A 763 -17.36 21.79 20.78
N ALA A 764 -17.74 21.18 21.91
CA ALA A 764 -16.85 21.06 23.07
C ALA A 764 -16.18 19.69 23.24
N HIS A 765 -16.91 18.57 23.09
CA HIS A 765 -16.40 17.24 23.48
C HIS A 765 -16.57 16.17 22.38
N LEU A 766 -17.73 16.12 21.74
CA LEU A 766 -18.04 15.13 20.70
C LEU A 766 -18.65 15.80 19.50
N ARG A 767 -18.21 15.37 18.31
CA ARG A 767 -18.75 15.80 17.03
C ARG A 767 -19.03 14.62 16.10
N ILE A 768 -20.17 14.61 15.40
CA ILE A 768 -20.53 13.64 14.36
C ILE A 768 -20.77 14.37 13.04
N VAL A 769 -19.93 14.10 12.05
CA VAL A 769 -20.08 14.64 10.69
C VAL A 769 -20.54 13.52 9.78
N GLY A 770 -21.60 13.76 8.99
CA GLY A 770 -22.14 12.79 8.03
C GLY A 770 -22.85 11.61 8.70
N THR A 771 -22.64 10.40 8.17
CA THR A 771 -23.31 9.17 8.63
C THR A 771 -22.37 8.03 9.05
N PRO A 772 -21.29 8.30 9.81
CA PRO A 772 -20.19 7.36 10.05
C PRO A 772 -20.63 6.06 10.72
N SER A 773 -19.81 5.02 10.56
CA SER A 773 -20.03 3.67 11.10
C SER A 773 -18.76 3.08 11.71
N LEU A 774 -18.85 2.54 12.93
CA LEU A 774 -17.74 1.83 13.58
C LEU A 774 -17.36 0.51 12.87
N GLY A 775 -18.25 -0.07 12.05
CA GLY A 775 -17.97 -1.27 11.24
C GLY A 775 -17.38 -0.97 9.85
N TYR A 776 -17.11 0.31 9.58
CA TYR A 776 -16.56 0.78 8.30
C TYR A 776 -15.66 1.99 8.56
N ILE A 777 -14.51 1.75 9.17
CA ILE A 777 -13.48 2.78 9.40
C ILE A 777 -12.42 2.63 8.32
N LYS A 778 -12.19 3.68 7.54
CA LYS A 778 -11.11 3.75 6.55
C LYS A 778 -10.09 4.84 6.85
N GLN A 779 -10.37 5.70 7.81
CA GLN A 779 -9.47 6.78 8.20
C GLN A 779 -9.49 6.96 9.71
N VAL A 780 -8.30 7.23 10.25
CA VAL A 780 -8.14 7.77 11.61
C VAL A 780 -7.32 9.06 11.54
N ALA A 781 -7.63 10.02 12.38
CA ALA A 781 -6.85 11.25 12.50
C ALA A 781 -6.63 11.66 13.95
N VAL A 782 -5.46 12.20 14.25
CA VAL A 782 -5.13 12.84 15.52
C VAL A 782 -4.66 14.26 15.26
N GLY A 783 -4.92 15.20 16.17
CA GLY A 783 -4.64 16.59 15.89
C GLY A 783 -4.82 17.52 17.07
N LEU A 784 -4.79 18.82 16.77
CA LEU A 784 -5.00 19.90 17.72
C LEU A 784 -6.06 20.86 17.19
N ILE A 785 -6.97 21.30 18.07
CA ILE A 785 -7.91 22.38 17.81
C ILE A 785 -7.73 23.49 18.83
N ARG A 786 -7.59 24.73 18.34
CA ARG A 786 -7.47 25.92 19.16
C ARG A 786 -8.72 26.77 18.94
N PRO A 787 -9.66 26.79 19.89
CA PRO A 787 -10.89 27.56 19.73
C PRO A 787 -10.59 29.07 19.70
N GLU A 788 -11.48 29.85 19.09
CA GLU A 788 -11.40 31.33 19.04
C GLU A 788 -11.29 31.98 20.43
N SER A 789 -11.71 31.28 21.49
CA SER A 789 -11.58 31.77 22.87
C SER A 789 -10.15 31.82 23.41
N MET A 790 -9.17 31.24 22.71
CA MET A 790 -7.75 31.34 23.10
C MET A 790 -7.19 32.72 22.77
N GLU A 791 -6.29 33.23 23.61
CA GLU A 791 -5.73 34.60 23.46
C GLU A 791 -4.29 34.64 22.91
N THR A 792 -3.62 33.48 22.83
CA THR A 792 -2.20 33.39 22.44
C THR A 792 -2.01 32.34 21.37
N THR A 793 -0.95 32.45 20.57
CA THR A 793 -0.49 31.39 19.65
C THR A 793 0.11 30.21 20.43
N PHE A 794 0.25 29.07 19.77
CA PHE A 794 0.89 27.88 20.32
C PHE A 794 2.05 27.45 19.43
N SER A 795 3.21 27.26 20.05
CA SER A 795 4.37 26.62 19.44
C SER A 795 4.78 25.46 20.34
N GLY A 796 5.03 24.29 19.77
CA GLY A 796 5.27 23.09 20.56
C GLY A 796 5.26 21.80 19.75
N ARG A 797 5.36 20.68 20.47
CA ARG A 797 5.28 19.33 19.92
C ARG A 797 4.16 18.55 20.60
N ILE A 798 3.38 17.81 19.83
CA ILE A 798 2.37 16.89 20.39
C ILE A 798 2.65 15.50 19.86
N PHE A 799 2.90 14.57 20.78
CA PHE A 799 3.19 13.17 20.51
C PHE A 799 1.91 12.35 20.67
N PHE A 800 1.70 11.40 19.76
CA PHE A 800 0.63 10.42 19.82
C PHE A 800 1.21 9.02 19.69
N ASP A 801 0.68 8.09 20.48
CA ASP A 801 1.16 6.70 20.49
C ASP A 801 0.08 5.67 20.84
N ASP A 802 0.31 4.41 20.48
CA ASP A 802 -0.50 3.22 20.80
C ASP A 802 -2.02 3.42 20.62
N ILE A 803 -2.48 3.78 19.42
CA ILE A 803 -3.92 3.85 19.11
C ILE A 803 -4.48 2.42 19.05
N ARG A 804 -5.18 2.02 20.10
CA ARG A 804 -5.63 0.65 20.30
C ARG A 804 -7.06 0.57 20.80
N VAL A 805 -7.79 -0.44 20.33
CA VAL A 805 -9.11 -0.79 20.84
C VAL A 805 -9.00 -1.74 22.02
N SER A 806 -9.96 -1.67 22.94
CA SER A 806 -9.99 -2.50 24.15
C SER A 806 -11.43 -2.86 24.55
N ASP A 807 -11.53 -3.71 25.57
CA ASP A 807 -12.79 -4.17 26.15
C ASP A 807 -13.68 -4.85 25.09
N PRO A 808 -13.26 -6.01 24.57
CA PRO A 808 -13.97 -6.75 23.52
C PRO A 808 -15.34 -7.22 24.00
N TYR A 809 -16.35 -7.12 23.13
CA TYR A 809 -17.68 -7.65 23.37
C TYR A 809 -17.68 -9.18 23.33
N SER A 810 -18.15 -9.79 24.41
CA SER A 810 -18.31 -11.25 24.54
C SER A 810 -19.73 -11.55 25.00
N GLU A 811 -20.62 -11.84 24.06
CA GLU A 811 -22.01 -12.23 24.36
C GLU A 811 -22.25 -13.71 24.08
N MET A 812 -23.03 -14.35 24.97
CA MET A 812 -23.46 -15.74 24.77
C MET A 812 -24.50 -15.81 23.65
N GLY A 813 -24.23 -16.59 22.61
CA GLY A 813 -25.22 -16.93 21.60
C GLY A 813 -25.96 -18.23 21.95
N MET A 814 -27.22 -18.31 21.54
CA MET A 814 -28.01 -19.55 21.62
C MET A 814 -28.70 -19.80 20.28
N ALA A 815 -28.70 -21.06 19.84
CA ALA A 815 -29.36 -21.50 18.62
C ALA A 815 -30.27 -22.69 18.91
N THR A 816 -31.42 -22.74 18.23
CA THR A 816 -32.33 -23.89 18.30
C THR A 816 -32.70 -24.34 16.90
N ARG A 817 -32.73 -25.64 16.67
CA ARG A 817 -33.12 -26.24 15.39
C ARG A 817 -34.14 -27.35 15.65
N LEU A 818 -35.18 -27.39 14.83
CA LEU A 818 -36.17 -28.47 14.83
C LEU A 818 -36.41 -28.92 13.38
N THR A 819 -36.34 -30.22 13.14
CA THR A 819 -36.57 -30.83 11.81
C THR A 819 -37.57 -31.97 11.97
N LEU A 820 -38.54 -32.10 11.04
CA LEU A 820 -39.55 -33.17 11.02
C LEU A 820 -39.54 -33.92 9.69
#